data_AF-A0A3N4Z4Y4-F1
#
_entry.id   AF-A0A3N4Z4Y4-F1
#
_cell.length_a   1.000
_cell.length_b   1.000
_cell.length_c   1.000
_cell.angle_alpha   90.00
_cell.angle_beta   90.00
_cell.angle_gamma   90.00
#
_symmetry.space_group_name_H-M   'P 1'
#
loop_
_entity.id
_entity.type
_entity.pdbx_description
1 polymer ?
#
loop_
_entity_poly.entity_id
_entity_poly.type
_entity_poly.pdbx_seq_one_letter_code
_entity_poly.pdbx_strand_id
1 'polypeptide(L)'
;MPYPVRVNRADHPQTPAVAVETLGLRKTYTGVRGRTVAVDGLDLLVPARGVHVLLGPAKAGKSTVLRLLLGLARADAGAARLLGVAVPDVGRQLTGRVGAVVGEPGFLDRLTGRRNLLMHPAATSKDQVDVALRQAGLADVALDVVGSYAPGARRRLALAAALLPGPDLLIVDDPTRGLDPTGARELRTLLRKIAGRGPAVLMTTDALVEAQQLADTVTVLAGGRVVGDGPAVEVIGDLATAVRLRVDDGDRAVAELTAARFRARRDGDAVVVDGVAEPAEVTKALARKKLYVTEMSTRRESLESLVRRLAPEPEPQIAQPSRAEQRAARKEAERKAARKKEAVEQKRAEKEAVERKRAGEETAERNAAGKDAAEPMRTGKDTAERKQVGKGAAERKRAGTDTTTERKAAQESAQASEAGNAPERAARKDERAARRQERAARKQQARDERELAKLLEEEEREAAEQARRAAKQARREERELAKLIAAEKKQEKATTKKTTNTEPESEPKAKLEPEPEPKSEPKPKSEPESKPKPKPRPEREPQPAAPSDAAHQTGEQPSRRQQRRAAFDAKVAEKQAAYDARVVAREQAAAEKQAARLARAEKKRAKENERELREHVRAEDEQGSRKRSRTGTVAALLGERAAETVGGAAVNRDPDEPALETSRNGTSKNGTSKNHASEEKP
;
A
#
# COMPACT_ATOMS: atom_id res chain seq x y z
N MET A 1 -24.36 2.77 -24.52
CA MET A 1 -24.90 2.17 -23.28
C MET A 1 -24.63 3.12 -22.13
N PRO A 2 -25.64 3.83 -21.59
CA PRO A 2 -25.46 4.65 -20.39
C PRO A 2 -25.32 3.75 -19.15
N TYR A 3 -24.33 4.02 -18.32
CA TYR A 3 -24.23 3.41 -16.99
C TYR A 3 -25.34 3.97 -16.09
N PRO A 4 -26.11 3.14 -15.35
CA PRO A 4 -27.06 3.64 -14.37
C PRO A 4 -26.31 4.32 -13.23
N VAL A 5 -26.71 5.54 -12.90
CA VAL A 5 -26.15 6.38 -11.83
C VAL A 5 -27.09 6.35 -10.63
N ARG A 6 -26.51 6.58 -9.44
CA ARG A 6 -27.12 6.62 -8.10
C ARG A 6 -27.34 5.23 -7.49
N VAL A 7 -26.59 4.96 -6.43
CA VAL A 7 -27.08 4.13 -5.32
C VAL A 7 -27.16 5.05 -4.12
N ASN A 8 -28.36 5.24 -3.58
CA ASN A 8 -28.54 6.02 -2.38
C ASN A 8 -28.10 5.15 -1.18
N ARG A 9 -27.54 5.77 -0.13
CA ARG A 9 -27.09 5.01 1.06
C ARG A 9 -28.24 4.28 1.79
N ALA A 10 -29.49 4.68 1.51
CA ALA A 10 -30.70 4.06 2.02
C ALA A 10 -31.10 2.76 1.30
N ASP A 11 -30.57 2.49 0.10
CA ASP A 11 -31.01 1.37 -0.75
C ASP A 11 -30.16 0.10 -0.57
N HIS A 12 -29.24 0.07 0.40
CA HIS A 12 -28.38 -1.09 0.64
C HIS A 12 -29.12 -2.12 1.49
N PRO A 13 -29.37 -3.35 1.00
CA PRO A 13 -29.95 -4.40 1.81
C PRO A 13 -29.03 -4.70 3.00
N GLN A 14 -29.66 -4.94 4.17
CA GLN A 14 -29.09 -5.36 5.45
C GLN A 14 -27.59 -5.72 5.35
N THR A 15 -26.70 -4.81 5.80
CA THR A 15 -25.26 -5.10 5.83
C THR A 15 -25.06 -6.40 6.62
N PRO A 16 -24.47 -7.46 6.03
CA PRO A 16 -24.30 -8.73 6.73
C PRO A 16 -23.46 -8.51 7.99
N ALA A 17 -23.61 -9.34 9.02
CA ALA A 17 -22.84 -9.19 10.27
C ALA A 17 -21.32 -9.26 10.07
N VAL A 18 -20.88 -9.89 8.98
CA VAL A 18 -19.48 -10.14 8.61
C VAL A 18 -19.19 -9.46 7.26
N ALA A 19 -18.14 -8.64 7.18
CA ALA A 19 -17.69 -8.00 5.94
C ALA A 19 -16.71 -8.86 5.14
N VAL A 20 -15.88 -9.68 5.81
CA VAL A 20 -14.96 -10.62 5.16
C VAL A 20 -15.02 -11.96 5.87
N GLU A 21 -15.19 -13.03 5.09
CA GLU A 21 -15.14 -14.41 5.55
C GLU A 21 -14.16 -15.18 4.66
N THR A 22 -13.26 -15.97 5.25
CA THR A 22 -12.46 -16.95 4.50
C THR A 22 -12.51 -18.30 5.20
N LEU A 23 -12.50 -19.37 4.41
CA LEU A 23 -12.55 -20.76 4.88
C LEU A 23 -11.47 -21.58 4.17
N GLY A 24 -10.49 -22.09 4.92
CA GLY A 24 -9.40 -22.92 4.43
C GLY A 24 -8.54 -22.26 3.34
N LEU A 25 -8.49 -20.93 3.28
CA LEU A 25 -7.95 -20.20 2.13
C LEU A 25 -6.45 -20.48 1.97
N ARG A 26 -6.05 -20.88 0.76
CA ARG A 26 -4.68 -21.34 0.50
C ARG A 26 -4.08 -20.70 -0.75
N LYS A 27 -2.81 -20.28 -0.66
CA LYS A 27 -2.04 -19.84 -1.81
C LYS A 27 -0.57 -20.24 -1.77
N THR A 28 -0.16 -20.91 -2.82
CA THR A 28 1.22 -21.18 -3.20
C THR A 28 1.66 -20.25 -4.33
N TYR A 29 2.90 -19.78 -4.28
CA TYR A 29 3.63 -19.27 -5.44
C TYR A 29 4.75 -20.24 -5.81
N THR A 30 4.92 -20.49 -7.10
CA THR A 30 6.03 -21.28 -7.65
C THR A 30 6.92 -20.34 -8.45
N GLY A 31 8.22 -20.33 -8.18
CA GLY A 31 9.19 -19.50 -8.89
C GLY A 31 10.56 -20.16 -8.98
N VAL A 32 11.52 -19.44 -9.58
CA VAL A 32 12.88 -19.96 -9.85
C VAL A 32 13.61 -20.46 -8.59
N ARG A 33 13.29 -19.89 -7.43
CA ARG A 33 13.88 -20.26 -6.12
C ARG A 33 13.14 -21.39 -5.39
N GLY A 34 12.08 -21.95 -5.97
CA GLY A 34 11.29 -23.05 -5.41
C GLY A 34 9.79 -22.73 -5.24
N ARG A 35 9.12 -23.56 -4.46
CA ARG A 35 7.69 -23.46 -4.12
C ARG A 35 7.54 -22.82 -2.74
N THR A 36 6.83 -21.71 -2.67
CA THR A 36 6.57 -20.97 -1.41
C THR A 36 5.08 -20.97 -1.12
N VAL A 37 4.67 -21.55 0.00
CA VAL A 37 3.31 -21.37 0.51
C VAL A 37 3.24 -20.02 1.21
N ALA A 38 2.36 -19.13 0.75
CA ALA A 38 2.21 -17.77 1.25
C ALA A 38 0.98 -17.61 2.17
N VAL A 39 -0.03 -18.46 1.99
CA VAL A 39 -1.23 -18.59 2.83
C VAL A 39 -1.57 -20.08 2.88
N ASP A 40 -1.82 -20.65 4.06
CA ASP A 40 -1.91 -22.10 4.25
C ASP A 40 -3.07 -22.52 5.16
N GLY A 41 -4.29 -22.49 4.63
CA GLY A 41 -5.49 -22.84 5.41
C GLY A 41 -5.93 -21.69 6.31
N LEU A 42 -6.07 -20.49 5.75
CA LEU A 42 -6.46 -19.29 6.47
C LEU A 42 -7.99 -19.21 6.59
N ASP A 43 -8.45 -19.29 7.83
CA ASP A 43 -9.79 -18.88 8.25
C ASP A 43 -9.73 -17.44 8.77
N LEU A 44 -10.71 -16.60 8.41
CA LEU A 44 -10.74 -15.18 8.78
C LEU A 44 -12.19 -14.70 8.87
N LEU A 45 -12.53 -13.98 9.95
CA LEU A 45 -13.84 -13.36 10.13
C LEU A 45 -13.66 -11.88 10.51
N VAL A 46 -14.04 -10.98 9.60
CA VAL A 46 -13.99 -9.53 9.82
C VAL A 46 -15.40 -9.01 10.09
N PRO A 47 -15.67 -8.41 11.26
CA PRO A 47 -16.96 -7.77 11.54
C PRO A 47 -17.31 -6.69 10.52
N ALA A 48 -18.60 -6.49 10.27
CA ALA A 48 -19.05 -5.52 9.26
C ALA A 48 -18.95 -4.04 9.65
N ARG A 49 -18.38 -3.73 10.83
CA ARG A 49 -18.11 -2.39 11.32
C ARG A 49 -16.84 -2.37 12.16
N GLY A 50 -16.27 -1.17 12.33
CA GLY A 50 -15.04 -0.98 13.10
C GLY A 50 -13.79 -1.27 12.26
N VAL A 51 -12.65 -1.33 12.93
CA VAL A 51 -11.35 -1.60 12.33
C VAL A 51 -10.89 -3.00 12.71
N HIS A 52 -10.69 -3.84 11.70
CA HIS A 52 -10.02 -5.13 11.85
C HIS A 52 -8.60 -5.03 11.30
N VAL A 53 -7.62 -5.50 12.08
CA VAL A 53 -6.20 -5.46 11.70
C VAL A 53 -5.65 -6.86 11.46
N LEU A 54 -5.13 -7.09 10.26
CA LEU A 54 -4.33 -8.26 9.94
C LEU A 54 -2.87 -7.95 10.30
N LEU A 55 -2.45 -8.40 11.48
CA LEU A 55 -1.12 -8.18 12.05
C LEU A 55 -0.20 -9.36 11.71
N GLY A 56 1.11 -9.12 11.59
CA GLY A 56 2.10 -10.21 11.42
C GLY A 56 3.42 -9.69 10.87
N PRO A 57 4.53 -10.44 10.95
CA PRO A 57 5.82 -9.99 10.45
C PRO A 57 5.83 -9.82 8.92
N ALA A 58 6.95 -9.31 8.40
CA ALA A 58 7.20 -9.31 6.96
C ALA A 58 7.10 -10.74 6.40
N LYS A 59 6.50 -10.89 5.21
CA LYS A 59 6.26 -12.19 4.53
C LYS A 59 5.29 -13.15 5.24
N ALA A 60 4.56 -12.73 6.28
CA ALA A 60 3.56 -13.57 6.96
C ALA A 60 2.29 -13.93 6.14
N GLY A 61 2.18 -13.47 4.89
CA GLY A 61 1.03 -13.72 4.01
C GLY A 61 0.09 -12.54 3.81
N LYS A 62 0.13 -11.52 4.67
CA LYS A 62 -0.76 -10.33 4.70
C LYS A 62 -1.22 -9.80 3.33
N SER A 63 -0.30 -9.25 2.53
CA SER A 63 -0.64 -8.68 1.21
C SER A 63 -1.04 -9.75 0.17
N THR A 64 -0.73 -11.03 0.40
CA THR A 64 -1.29 -12.13 -0.41
C THR A 64 -2.76 -12.34 -0.06
N VAL A 65 -3.14 -12.35 1.22
CA VAL A 65 -4.54 -12.43 1.66
C VAL A 65 -5.35 -11.30 1.02
N LEU A 66 -4.88 -10.04 1.10
CA LEU A 66 -5.60 -8.91 0.47
C LEU A 66 -5.76 -9.08 -1.05
N ARG A 67 -4.74 -9.58 -1.76
CA ARG A 67 -4.84 -9.87 -3.21
C ARG A 67 -5.81 -10.99 -3.53
N LEU A 68 -5.91 -12.02 -2.69
CA LEU A 68 -6.90 -13.08 -2.84
C LEU A 68 -8.31 -12.52 -2.64
N LEU A 69 -8.55 -11.78 -1.55
CA LEU A 69 -9.84 -11.16 -1.25
C LEU A 69 -10.34 -10.24 -2.39
N LEU A 70 -9.45 -9.40 -2.93
CA LEU A 70 -9.76 -8.47 -4.02
C LEU A 70 -9.84 -9.14 -5.41
N GLY A 71 -9.67 -10.46 -5.52
CA GLY A 71 -9.65 -11.18 -6.80
C GLY A 71 -8.41 -10.90 -7.67
N LEU A 72 -7.43 -10.16 -7.16
CA LEU A 72 -6.15 -9.85 -7.84
C LEU A 72 -5.21 -11.07 -7.91
N ALA A 73 -5.51 -12.12 -7.14
CA ALA A 73 -4.88 -13.43 -7.24
C ALA A 73 -5.93 -14.53 -7.04
N ARG A 74 -5.79 -15.65 -7.75
CA ARG A 74 -6.64 -16.83 -7.58
C ARG A 74 -6.10 -17.72 -6.45
N ALA A 75 -6.96 -18.13 -5.52
CA ALA A 75 -6.64 -19.12 -4.49
C ALA A 75 -6.36 -20.50 -5.10
N ASP A 76 -5.52 -21.30 -4.44
CA ASP A 76 -5.26 -22.70 -4.82
C ASP A 76 -6.30 -23.65 -4.19
N ALA A 77 -6.81 -23.29 -3.01
CA ALA A 77 -7.87 -24.00 -2.29
C ALA A 77 -8.58 -23.04 -1.29
N GLY A 78 -9.69 -23.51 -0.73
CA GLY A 78 -10.54 -22.73 0.18
C GLY A 78 -11.49 -21.77 -0.54
N ALA A 79 -12.27 -21.04 0.26
CA ALA A 79 -13.24 -20.06 -0.20
C ALA A 79 -13.04 -18.71 0.49
N ALA A 80 -13.52 -17.65 -0.15
CA ALA A 80 -13.59 -16.32 0.44
C ALA A 80 -14.89 -15.63 0.04
N ARG A 81 -15.47 -14.85 0.95
CA ARG A 81 -16.62 -13.98 0.71
C ARG A 81 -16.33 -12.57 1.20
N LEU A 82 -16.82 -11.59 0.45
CA LEU A 82 -16.82 -10.18 0.80
C LEU A 82 -18.27 -9.69 0.80
N LEU A 83 -18.75 -9.15 1.92
CA LEU A 83 -20.13 -8.68 2.09
C LEU A 83 -21.18 -9.73 1.64
N GLY A 84 -20.92 -11.00 1.93
CA GLY A 84 -21.74 -12.17 1.54
C GLY A 84 -21.45 -12.75 0.14
N VAL A 85 -20.88 -11.96 -0.77
CA VAL A 85 -20.60 -12.34 -2.17
C VAL A 85 -19.32 -13.16 -2.25
N ALA A 86 -19.34 -14.28 -2.99
CA ALA A 86 -18.17 -15.13 -3.18
C ALA A 86 -17.10 -14.48 -4.09
N VAL A 87 -15.84 -14.66 -3.73
CA VAL A 87 -14.67 -14.30 -4.57
C VAL A 87 -14.45 -15.45 -5.57
N PRO A 88 -14.29 -15.19 -6.89
CA PRO A 88 -13.85 -13.95 -7.52
C PRO A 88 -14.94 -13.04 -8.12
N ASP A 89 -16.24 -13.26 -7.85
CA ASP A 89 -17.35 -12.49 -8.46
C ASP A 89 -17.48 -11.02 -7.98
N VAL A 90 -16.49 -10.56 -7.22
CA VAL A 90 -16.24 -9.20 -6.72
C VAL A 90 -16.56 -8.13 -7.77
N GLY A 91 -16.14 -8.34 -9.02
CA GLY A 91 -16.20 -7.31 -10.06
C GLY A 91 -17.61 -6.76 -10.33
N ARG A 92 -18.65 -7.60 -10.38
CA ARG A 92 -20.00 -7.14 -10.80
C ARG A 92 -20.94 -6.84 -9.64
N GLN A 93 -20.79 -7.53 -8.51
CA GLN A 93 -21.70 -7.41 -7.36
C GLN A 93 -21.15 -6.52 -6.23
N LEU A 94 -19.83 -6.27 -6.19
CA LEU A 94 -19.19 -5.45 -5.15
C LEU A 94 -18.59 -4.14 -5.67
N THR A 95 -18.72 -3.85 -6.97
CA THR A 95 -18.41 -2.52 -7.52
C THR A 95 -19.21 -1.46 -6.75
N GLY A 96 -18.49 -0.48 -6.20
CA GLY A 96 -19.07 0.57 -5.36
C GLY A 96 -19.13 0.24 -3.86
N ARG A 97 -19.17 -1.04 -3.49
CA ARG A 97 -19.30 -1.48 -2.10
C ARG A 97 -17.98 -1.76 -1.41
N VAL A 98 -16.92 -2.05 -2.17
CA VAL A 98 -15.56 -2.26 -1.66
C VAL A 98 -14.61 -1.18 -2.19
N GLY A 99 -13.98 -0.45 -1.28
CA GLY A 99 -12.86 0.45 -1.56
C GLY A 99 -11.54 -0.21 -1.21
N ALA A 100 -10.49 -0.01 -2.00
CA ALA A 100 -9.20 -0.64 -1.78
C ALA A 100 -8.02 0.31 -2.03
N VAL A 101 -7.02 0.26 -1.15
CA VAL A 101 -5.71 0.90 -1.31
C VAL A 101 -4.62 -0.14 -1.05
N VAL A 102 -4.14 -0.78 -2.13
CA VAL A 102 -3.12 -1.84 -2.07
C VAL A 102 -1.90 -1.42 -2.89
N GLY A 103 -0.71 -1.49 -2.28
CA GLY A 103 0.52 -0.99 -2.88
C GLY A 103 0.60 0.55 -2.94
N GLU A 104 1.46 1.06 -3.82
CA GLU A 104 1.66 2.49 -4.06
C GLU A 104 0.55 3.04 -4.97
N PRO A 105 -0.14 4.14 -4.61
CA PRO A 105 -1.21 4.69 -5.42
C PRO A 105 -0.70 5.37 -6.70
N GLY A 106 -1.18 4.88 -7.85
CA GLY A 106 -0.90 5.47 -9.17
C GLY A 106 -1.69 6.75 -9.41
N PHE A 107 -1.07 7.90 -9.17
CA PHE A 107 -1.60 9.22 -9.50
C PHE A 107 -0.82 9.91 -10.63
N LEU A 108 -1.50 10.81 -11.35
CA LEU A 108 -0.88 11.69 -12.33
C LEU A 108 -0.28 12.92 -11.62
N ASP A 109 1.02 12.85 -11.34
CA ASP A 109 1.75 13.84 -10.52
C ASP A 109 1.71 15.27 -11.09
N ARG A 110 1.58 15.43 -12.41
CA ARG A 110 1.42 16.75 -13.08
C ARG A 110 0.02 17.38 -12.88
N LEU A 111 -0.94 16.65 -12.30
CA LEU A 111 -2.31 17.12 -12.09
C LEU A 111 -2.61 17.32 -10.61
N THR A 112 -3.62 18.15 -10.31
CA THR A 112 -3.99 18.45 -8.93
C THR A 112 -4.67 17.26 -8.26
N GLY A 113 -4.66 17.20 -6.92
CA GLY A 113 -5.37 16.14 -6.18
C GLY A 113 -6.84 16.05 -6.59
N ARG A 114 -7.53 17.19 -6.70
CA ARG A 114 -8.92 17.28 -7.18
C ARG A 114 -9.10 16.78 -8.62
N ARG A 115 -8.17 17.10 -9.53
CA ARG A 115 -8.22 16.61 -10.91
C ARG A 115 -8.00 15.10 -11.00
N ASN A 116 -7.06 14.55 -10.23
CA ASN A 116 -6.84 13.11 -10.12
C ASN A 116 -8.13 12.38 -9.71
N LEU A 117 -8.81 12.87 -8.67
CA LEU A 117 -10.08 12.27 -8.24
C LEU A 117 -11.23 12.46 -9.24
N LEU A 118 -11.31 13.60 -9.95
CA LEU A 118 -12.35 13.83 -10.97
C LEU A 118 -12.25 12.91 -12.19
N MET A 119 -11.09 12.31 -12.45
CA MET A 119 -10.90 11.30 -13.52
C MET A 119 -11.08 9.87 -13.02
N HIS A 120 -11.25 9.67 -11.70
CA HIS A 120 -11.47 8.34 -11.14
C HIS A 120 -12.83 7.79 -11.60
N PRO A 121 -12.95 6.52 -12.06
CA PRO A 121 -14.20 6.01 -12.64
C PRO A 121 -15.43 6.09 -11.72
N ALA A 122 -15.23 6.12 -10.40
CA ALA A 122 -16.30 6.27 -9.41
C ALA A 122 -16.71 7.72 -9.10
N ALA A 123 -16.09 8.73 -9.73
CA ALA A 123 -16.43 10.13 -9.53
C ALA A 123 -17.66 10.52 -10.37
N THR A 124 -18.84 10.46 -9.75
CA THR A 124 -20.14 10.83 -10.35
C THR A 124 -20.41 12.33 -10.31
N SER A 125 -19.80 13.08 -9.40
CA SER A 125 -19.97 14.54 -9.30
C SER A 125 -18.75 15.26 -8.70
N LYS A 126 -18.67 16.59 -8.93
CA LYS A 126 -17.67 17.46 -8.30
C LYS A 126 -17.85 17.53 -6.78
N ASP A 127 -19.10 17.53 -6.31
CA ASP A 127 -19.41 17.61 -4.88
C ASP A 127 -19.00 16.32 -4.14
N GLN A 128 -19.15 15.15 -4.77
CA GLN A 128 -18.66 13.87 -4.25
C GLN A 128 -17.13 13.87 -4.10
N VAL A 129 -16.40 14.40 -5.08
CA VAL A 129 -14.94 14.58 -5.00
C VAL A 129 -14.56 15.55 -3.88
N ASP A 130 -15.26 16.68 -3.77
CA ASP A 130 -14.98 17.67 -2.72
C ASP A 130 -15.34 17.16 -1.32
N VAL A 131 -16.36 16.30 -1.19
CA VAL A 131 -16.64 15.53 0.02
C VAL A 131 -15.49 14.58 0.33
N ALA A 132 -15.05 13.76 -0.62
CA ALA A 132 -13.96 12.79 -0.39
C ALA A 132 -12.64 13.49 0.02
N LEU A 133 -12.31 14.63 -0.59
CA LEU A 133 -11.16 15.46 -0.20
C LEU A 133 -11.29 16.01 1.22
N ARG A 134 -12.46 16.54 1.61
CA ARG A 134 -12.73 16.97 2.99
C ARG A 134 -12.66 15.81 3.97
N GLN A 135 -13.21 14.65 3.61
CA GLN A 135 -13.18 13.45 4.45
C GLN A 135 -11.74 12.99 4.70
N ALA A 136 -10.86 13.05 3.68
CA ALA A 136 -9.45 12.72 3.78
C ALA A 136 -8.57 13.84 4.37
N GLY A 137 -9.11 15.02 4.71
CA GLY A 137 -8.33 16.14 5.24
C GLY A 137 -7.38 16.78 4.22
N LEU A 138 -7.78 16.82 2.94
CA LEU A 138 -6.98 17.36 1.83
C LEU A 138 -7.62 18.58 1.15
N ALA A 139 -8.62 19.20 1.79
CA ALA A 139 -9.35 20.33 1.20
C ALA A 139 -8.44 21.52 0.84
N ASP A 140 -7.49 21.84 1.71
CA ASP A 140 -6.61 23.01 1.57
C ASP A 140 -5.56 22.85 0.46
N VAL A 141 -5.11 21.61 0.21
CA VAL A 141 -4.11 21.24 -0.80
C VAL A 141 -4.73 20.63 -2.06
N ALA A 142 -6.06 20.60 -2.17
CA ALA A 142 -6.79 19.97 -3.28
C ALA A 142 -6.46 20.55 -4.67
N LEU A 143 -6.00 21.80 -4.71
CA LEU A 143 -5.60 22.52 -5.92
C LEU A 143 -4.09 22.44 -6.21
N ASP A 144 -3.29 21.91 -5.28
CA ASP A 144 -1.87 21.68 -5.49
C ASP A 144 -1.66 20.42 -6.34
N VAL A 145 -0.55 20.37 -7.08
CA VAL A 145 -0.17 19.23 -7.93
C VAL A 145 0.26 18.03 -7.08
N VAL A 146 -0.13 16.82 -7.46
CA VAL A 146 0.18 15.62 -6.65
C VAL A 146 1.68 15.35 -6.57
N GLY A 147 2.47 15.77 -7.55
CA GLY A 147 3.93 15.70 -7.51
C GLY A 147 4.60 16.55 -6.41
N SER A 148 3.88 17.49 -5.78
CA SER A 148 4.36 18.23 -4.60
C SER A 148 3.76 17.74 -3.28
N TYR A 149 2.99 16.65 -3.28
CA TYR A 149 2.40 16.09 -2.06
C TYR A 149 3.47 15.36 -1.24
N ALA A 150 3.51 15.63 0.06
CA ALA A 150 4.24 14.77 0.99
C ALA A 150 3.65 13.33 0.97
N PRO A 151 4.43 12.27 1.29
CA PRO A 151 3.97 10.89 1.23
C PRO A 151 2.63 10.64 1.96
N GLY A 152 2.45 11.25 3.14
CA GLY A 152 1.20 11.17 3.91
C GLY A 152 0.01 11.83 3.21
N ALA A 153 0.21 12.94 2.49
CA ALA A 153 -0.84 13.56 1.68
C ALA A 153 -1.19 12.69 0.45
N ARG A 154 -0.20 12.08 -0.21
CA ARG A 154 -0.42 11.13 -1.33
C ARG A 154 -1.21 9.90 -0.87
N ARG A 155 -0.88 9.33 0.29
CA ARG A 155 -1.62 8.21 0.90
C ARG A 155 -3.05 8.60 1.30
N ARG A 156 -3.26 9.80 1.85
CA ARG A 156 -4.61 10.34 2.11
C ARG A 156 -5.42 10.54 0.82
N LEU A 157 -4.78 10.90 -0.28
CA LEU A 157 -5.45 11.02 -1.58
C LEU A 157 -5.90 9.64 -2.10
N ALA A 158 -5.12 8.58 -1.83
CA ALA A 158 -5.52 7.20 -2.12
C ALA A 158 -6.75 6.77 -1.31
N LEU A 159 -6.81 7.12 -0.02
CA LEU A 159 -8.02 6.92 0.78
C LEU A 159 -9.20 7.73 0.23
N ALA A 160 -9.00 8.99 -0.18
CA ALA A 160 -10.05 9.78 -0.81
C ALA A 160 -10.60 9.10 -2.08
N ALA A 161 -9.74 8.55 -2.94
CA ALA A 161 -10.14 7.80 -4.13
C ALA A 161 -10.93 6.53 -3.79
N ALA A 162 -10.47 5.75 -2.80
CA ALA A 162 -11.15 4.54 -2.34
C ALA A 162 -12.49 4.83 -1.63
N LEU A 163 -12.66 6.04 -1.07
CA LEU A 163 -13.92 6.50 -0.45
C LEU A 163 -14.93 7.08 -1.45
N LEU A 164 -14.52 7.48 -2.66
CA LEU A 164 -15.43 8.04 -3.67
C LEU A 164 -16.71 7.21 -3.85
N PRO A 165 -16.67 5.87 -4.00
CA PRO A 165 -17.88 5.10 -4.26
C PRO A 165 -18.84 5.01 -3.05
N GLY A 166 -18.41 5.41 -1.85
CA GLY A 166 -19.14 5.23 -0.60
C GLY A 166 -19.17 3.78 -0.10
N PRO A 167 -18.01 3.09 0.02
CA PRO A 167 -17.97 1.65 0.28
C PRO A 167 -18.48 1.25 1.66
N ASP A 168 -19.02 0.03 1.76
CA ASP A 168 -19.33 -0.68 3.01
C ASP A 168 -18.06 -1.27 3.66
N LEU A 169 -17.05 -1.62 2.85
CA LEU A 169 -15.78 -2.21 3.28
C LEU A 169 -14.60 -1.47 2.63
N LEU A 170 -13.65 -1.01 3.44
CA LEU A 170 -12.40 -0.40 3.01
C LEU A 170 -11.20 -1.31 3.34
N ILE A 171 -10.45 -1.72 2.33
CA ILE A 171 -9.25 -2.56 2.45
C ILE A 171 -7.98 -1.71 2.26
N VAL A 172 -7.03 -1.75 3.20
CA VAL A 172 -5.83 -0.88 3.16
C VAL A 172 -4.54 -1.65 3.49
N ASP A 173 -3.58 -1.68 2.57
CA ASP A 173 -2.29 -2.38 2.76
C ASP A 173 -1.21 -1.46 3.37
N ASP A 174 -0.74 -1.79 4.58
CA ASP A 174 0.31 -1.12 5.35
C ASP A 174 0.20 0.44 5.36
N PRO A 175 -0.94 1.04 5.74
CA PRO A 175 -1.28 2.44 5.47
C PRO A 175 -0.18 3.46 5.81
N THR A 176 0.46 3.27 6.96
CA THR A 176 1.41 4.17 7.62
C THR A 176 2.88 3.90 7.26
N ARG A 177 3.18 2.81 6.54
CA ARG A 177 4.55 2.43 6.17
C ARG A 177 5.19 3.55 5.34
N GLY A 178 6.40 3.97 5.73
CA GLY A 178 7.14 5.05 5.07
C GLY A 178 6.67 6.47 5.40
N LEU A 179 5.73 6.64 6.34
CA LEU A 179 5.35 7.97 6.86
C LEU A 179 6.19 8.37 8.07
N ASP A 180 6.28 9.67 8.31
CA ASP A 180 6.82 10.23 9.54
C ASP A 180 5.84 10.00 10.72
N PRO A 181 6.26 10.17 11.98
CA PRO A 181 5.39 9.95 13.13
C PRO A 181 4.13 10.82 13.13
N THR A 182 4.19 12.04 12.57
CA THR A 182 3.05 12.96 12.48
C THR A 182 2.06 12.48 11.42
N GLY A 183 2.52 12.23 10.19
CA GLY A 183 1.69 11.71 9.11
C GLY A 183 1.07 10.35 9.44
N ALA A 184 1.79 9.47 10.13
CA ALA A 184 1.24 8.21 10.62
C ALA A 184 0.11 8.43 11.64
N ARG A 185 0.27 9.35 12.62
CA ARG A 185 -0.78 9.70 13.59
C ARG A 185 -2.01 10.32 12.92
N GLU A 186 -1.81 11.21 11.95
CA GLU A 186 -2.89 11.81 11.15
C GLU A 186 -3.68 10.74 10.37
N LEU A 187 -2.97 9.80 9.74
CA LEU A 187 -3.59 8.73 8.97
C LEU A 187 -4.36 7.73 9.86
N ARG A 188 -3.80 7.37 11.03
CA ARG A 188 -4.51 6.57 12.05
C ARG A 188 -5.81 7.25 12.49
N THR A 189 -5.73 8.56 12.77
CA THR A 189 -6.90 9.37 13.15
C THR A 189 -7.95 9.41 12.04
N LEU A 190 -7.52 9.50 10.78
CA LEU A 190 -8.41 9.42 9.61
C LEU A 190 -9.10 8.06 9.50
N LEU A 191 -8.37 6.94 9.65
CA LEU A 191 -8.95 5.60 9.57
C LEU A 191 -10.02 5.35 10.65
N ARG A 192 -9.79 5.77 11.90
CA ARG A 192 -10.82 5.72 12.96
C ARG A 192 -12.04 6.59 12.61
N LYS A 193 -11.83 7.79 12.05
CA LYS A 193 -12.94 8.67 11.58
C LYS A 193 -13.71 8.08 10.39
N ILE A 194 -13.08 7.27 9.55
CA ILE A 194 -13.75 6.54 8.47
C ILE A 194 -14.60 5.41 9.06
N ALA A 195 -14.02 4.53 9.86
CA ALA A 195 -14.74 3.41 10.50
C ALA A 195 -15.94 3.90 11.34
N GLY A 196 -15.76 4.98 12.12
CA GLY A 196 -16.81 5.59 12.93
C GLY A 196 -18.00 6.17 12.14
N ARG A 197 -17.91 6.26 10.80
CA ARG A 197 -19.04 6.65 9.93
C ARG A 197 -19.87 5.46 9.42
N GLY A 198 -19.49 4.23 9.74
CA GLY A 198 -20.22 3.02 9.39
C GLY A 198 -19.44 1.89 8.68
N PRO A 199 -18.47 2.13 7.76
CA PRO A 199 -17.85 1.04 7.02
C PRO A 199 -16.90 0.19 7.87
N ALA A 200 -16.78 -1.08 7.51
CA ALA A 200 -15.70 -1.94 7.98
C ALA A 200 -14.36 -1.44 7.39
N VAL A 201 -13.30 -1.43 8.20
CA VAL A 201 -11.93 -1.15 7.73
C VAL A 201 -11.08 -2.38 8.00
N LEU A 202 -10.68 -3.10 6.95
CA LEU A 202 -9.68 -4.15 7.02
C LEU A 202 -8.33 -3.57 6.62
N MET A 203 -7.34 -3.60 7.51
CA MET A 203 -5.99 -3.14 7.19
C MET A 203 -4.89 -4.11 7.62
N THR A 204 -3.75 -4.07 6.93
CA THR A 204 -2.55 -4.83 7.31
C THR A 204 -1.55 -3.93 8.04
N THR A 205 -0.77 -4.50 8.96
CA THR A 205 0.45 -3.85 9.50
C THR A 205 1.44 -4.90 10.01
N ASP A 206 2.72 -4.54 10.14
CA ASP A 206 3.72 -5.24 10.96
C ASP A 206 4.07 -4.48 12.26
N ALA A 207 3.46 -3.31 12.50
CA ALA A 207 3.70 -2.51 13.68
C ALA A 207 2.64 -2.78 14.76
N LEU A 208 3.03 -3.52 15.81
CA LEU A 208 2.14 -3.88 16.94
C LEU A 208 1.43 -2.68 17.57
N VAL A 209 2.16 -1.58 17.76
CA VAL A 209 1.62 -0.32 18.33
C VAL A 209 0.50 0.27 17.48
N GLU A 210 0.48 0.01 16.17
CA GLU A 210 -0.58 0.50 15.28
C GLU A 210 -1.82 -0.37 15.36
N ALA A 211 -1.64 -1.69 15.39
CA ALA A 211 -2.73 -2.61 15.64
C ALA A 211 -3.43 -2.25 16.94
N GLN A 212 -2.69 -2.08 18.04
CA GLN A 212 -3.25 -1.72 19.33
C GLN A 212 -3.93 -0.33 19.38
N GLN A 213 -3.44 0.65 18.60
CA GLN A 213 -4.04 2.00 18.53
C GLN A 213 -5.26 2.09 17.61
N LEU A 214 -5.44 1.14 16.69
CA LEU A 214 -6.46 1.20 15.65
C LEU A 214 -7.51 0.10 15.72
N ALA A 215 -7.10 -1.12 16.05
CA ALA A 215 -7.92 -2.31 15.97
C ALA A 215 -9.01 -2.32 17.03
N ASP A 216 -10.23 -2.65 16.61
CA ASP A 216 -11.26 -3.18 17.51
C ASP A 216 -11.13 -4.72 17.58
N THR A 217 -10.76 -5.37 16.46
CA THR A 217 -10.42 -6.80 16.35
C THR A 217 -9.12 -7.01 15.57
N VAL A 218 -8.39 -8.10 15.84
CA VAL A 218 -7.10 -8.40 15.22
C VAL A 218 -6.94 -9.88 14.92
N THR A 219 -6.51 -10.20 13.69
CA THR A 219 -5.99 -11.51 13.35
C THR A 219 -4.46 -11.42 13.23
N VAL A 220 -3.74 -12.26 13.98
CA VAL A 220 -2.28 -12.35 13.96
C VAL A 220 -1.85 -13.50 13.05
N LEU A 221 -1.05 -13.20 12.03
CA LEU A 221 -0.49 -14.16 11.08
C LEU A 221 0.98 -14.45 11.34
N ALA A 222 1.35 -15.72 11.24
CA ALA A 222 2.74 -16.18 11.14
C ALA A 222 2.83 -17.32 10.12
N GLY A 223 3.85 -17.31 9.25
CA GLY A 223 4.08 -18.39 8.28
C GLY A 223 2.92 -18.66 7.29
N GLY A 224 2.03 -17.69 7.05
CA GLY A 224 0.83 -17.88 6.21
C GLY A 224 -0.37 -18.50 6.92
N ARG A 225 -0.32 -18.67 8.25
CA ARG A 225 -1.37 -19.24 9.10
C ARG A 225 -1.80 -18.23 10.17
N VAL A 226 -3.03 -18.36 10.66
CA VAL A 226 -3.49 -17.64 11.85
C VAL A 226 -2.83 -18.28 13.08
N VAL A 227 -2.29 -17.44 13.98
CA VAL A 227 -1.79 -17.86 15.30
C VAL A 227 -2.60 -17.25 16.46
N GLY A 228 -3.43 -16.24 16.19
CA GLY A 228 -4.40 -15.72 17.13
C GLY A 228 -5.42 -14.84 16.42
N ASP A 229 -6.66 -14.80 16.91
CA ASP A 229 -7.75 -13.99 16.39
C ASP A 229 -8.67 -13.56 17.55
N GLY A 230 -9.36 -12.43 17.40
CA GLY A 230 -10.33 -11.94 18.38
C GLY A 230 -10.26 -10.43 18.65
N PRO A 231 -10.86 -9.96 19.77
CA PRO A 231 -10.77 -8.58 20.22
C PRO A 231 -9.33 -8.14 20.44
N ALA A 232 -8.99 -6.92 19.99
CA ALA A 232 -7.60 -6.44 20.05
C ALA A 232 -7.03 -6.42 21.48
N VAL A 233 -7.87 -6.04 22.44
CA VAL A 233 -7.55 -6.01 23.88
C VAL A 233 -7.24 -7.39 24.46
N GLU A 234 -7.86 -8.46 23.94
CA GLU A 234 -7.65 -9.82 24.43
C GLU A 234 -6.42 -10.49 23.80
N VAL A 235 -6.23 -10.31 22.48
CA VAL A 235 -5.14 -10.96 21.73
C VAL A 235 -3.80 -10.25 21.98
N ILE A 236 -3.77 -8.92 21.80
CA ILE A 236 -2.56 -8.12 22.01
C ILE A 236 -2.36 -7.85 23.50
N GLY A 237 -3.43 -7.55 24.24
CA GLY A 237 -3.34 -6.99 25.59
C GLY A 237 -3.16 -5.47 25.59
N ASP A 238 -3.12 -4.89 26.79
CA ASP A 238 -2.39 -3.63 27.00
C ASP A 238 -0.91 -3.80 26.69
N LEU A 239 -0.15 -2.70 26.59
CA LEU A 239 1.31 -2.77 26.48
C LEU A 239 1.90 -3.34 27.78
N ALA A 240 1.90 -4.66 27.90
CA ALA A 240 2.63 -5.41 28.91
C ALA A 240 4.08 -4.96 28.84
N THR A 241 4.45 -4.07 29.76
CA THR A 241 5.72 -3.38 29.69
C THR A 241 6.74 -4.31 30.32
N ALA A 242 7.45 -5.06 29.46
CA ALA A 242 8.52 -5.92 29.89
C ALA A 242 9.65 -5.04 30.45
N VAL A 243 9.81 -5.00 31.78
CA VAL A 243 10.88 -4.22 32.40
C VAL A 243 12.17 -5.02 32.30
N ARG A 244 13.15 -4.53 31.52
CA ARG A 244 14.53 -5.03 31.56
C ARG A 244 15.27 -4.22 32.61
N LEU A 245 15.78 -4.89 33.63
CA LEU A 245 16.52 -4.29 34.72
C LEU A 245 17.86 -4.99 34.93
N ARG A 246 18.90 -4.23 35.29
CA ARG A 246 20.21 -4.75 35.66
C ARG A 246 20.43 -4.57 37.17
N VAL A 247 20.96 -5.60 37.80
CA VAL A 247 21.11 -5.76 39.25
C VAL A 247 22.34 -6.64 39.48
N ASP A 248 23.08 -6.36 40.55
CA ASP A 248 24.37 -7.03 40.82
C ASP A 248 24.22 -8.55 41.02
N ASP A 249 23.07 -8.99 41.56
CA ASP A 249 22.70 -10.40 41.74
C ASP A 249 21.38 -10.70 40.99
N GLY A 250 21.52 -11.05 39.71
CA GLY A 250 20.40 -11.35 38.82
C GLY A 250 19.61 -12.62 39.18
N ASP A 251 20.26 -13.64 39.75
CA ASP A 251 19.59 -14.90 40.12
C ASP A 251 18.69 -14.68 41.34
N ARG A 252 19.22 -14.01 42.36
CA ARG A 252 18.45 -13.65 43.54
C ARG A 252 17.34 -12.65 43.21
N ALA A 253 17.57 -11.73 42.29
CA ALA A 253 16.52 -10.82 41.81
C ALA A 253 15.37 -11.57 41.10
N VAL A 254 15.68 -12.57 40.24
CA VAL A 254 14.63 -13.42 39.63
C VAL A 254 13.86 -14.19 40.71
N ALA A 255 14.55 -14.78 41.70
CA ALA A 255 13.90 -15.53 42.78
C ALA A 255 12.97 -14.64 43.63
N GLU A 256 13.43 -13.46 44.04
CA GLU A 256 12.65 -12.51 44.84
C GLU A 256 11.47 -11.91 44.07
N LEU A 257 11.63 -11.62 42.77
CA LEU A 257 10.54 -11.15 41.92
C LEU A 257 9.49 -12.25 41.66
N THR A 258 9.93 -13.50 41.48
CA THR A 258 9.04 -14.66 41.34
C THR A 258 8.26 -14.91 42.63
N ALA A 259 8.91 -14.78 43.80
CA ALA A 259 8.24 -14.83 45.10
C ALA A 259 7.22 -13.70 45.29
N ALA A 260 7.51 -12.51 44.75
CA ALA A 260 6.58 -11.38 44.66
C ALA A 260 5.53 -11.51 43.54
N ARG A 261 5.41 -12.70 42.91
CA ARG A 261 4.47 -13.07 41.83
C ARG A 261 4.64 -12.34 40.49
N PHE A 262 5.77 -11.69 40.26
CA PHE A 262 6.13 -11.21 38.93
C PHE A 262 6.68 -12.34 38.05
N ARG A 263 6.41 -12.29 36.74
CA ARG A 263 7.02 -13.19 35.76
C ARG A 263 8.42 -12.69 35.38
N ALA A 264 9.40 -12.98 36.23
CA ALA A 264 10.79 -12.62 36.00
C ALA A 264 11.58 -13.77 35.36
N ARG A 265 12.49 -13.45 34.43
CA ARG A 265 13.47 -14.38 33.84
C ARG A 265 14.83 -13.71 33.67
N ARG A 266 15.89 -14.51 33.63
CA ARG A 266 17.23 -14.03 33.27
C ARG A 266 17.36 -13.87 31.75
N ASP A 267 18.05 -12.82 31.31
CA ASP A 267 18.31 -12.51 29.90
C ASP A 267 19.72 -11.91 29.75
N GLY A 268 20.72 -12.80 29.83
CA GLY A 268 22.13 -12.44 29.90
C GLY A 268 22.50 -11.80 31.25
N ASP A 269 23.02 -10.58 31.21
CA ASP A 269 23.38 -9.77 32.37
C ASP A 269 22.18 -9.09 33.06
N ALA A 270 20.99 -9.16 32.44
CA ALA A 270 19.79 -8.50 32.93
C ALA A 270 18.71 -9.49 33.36
N VAL A 271 17.74 -8.97 34.11
CA VAL A 271 16.48 -9.61 34.42
C VAL A 271 15.40 -8.94 33.58
N VAL A 272 14.51 -9.73 32.97
CA VAL A 272 13.32 -9.23 32.27
C VAL A 272 12.08 -9.66 33.03
N VAL A 273 11.21 -8.71 33.32
CA VAL A 273 9.95 -8.91 34.05
C VAL A 273 8.78 -8.60 33.13
N ASP A 274 8.02 -9.62 32.74
CA ASP A 274 6.88 -9.47 31.83
C ASP A 274 5.59 -9.06 32.57
N GLY A 275 4.66 -8.44 31.85
CA GLY A 275 3.31 -8.16 32.36
C GLY A 275 3.24 -7.02 33.41
N VAL A 276 4.26 -6.17 33.49
CA VAL A 276 4.31 -5.08 34.47
C VAL A 276 3.49 -3.89 33.98
N ALA A 277 2.48 -3.49 34.75
CA ALA A 277 1.72 -2.26 34.51
C ALA A 277 2.46 -1.02 35.03
N GLU A 278 3.00 -1.07 36.26
CA GLU A 278 3.77 0.02 36.87
C GLU A 278 5.20 -0.45 37.22
N PRO A 279 6.24 -0.01 36.47
CA PRO A 279 7.64 -0.40 36.72
C PRO A 279 8.15 -0.10 38.14
N ALA A 280 7.56 0.87 38.84
CA ALA A 280 7.93 1.21 40.21
C ALA A 280 7.62 0.09 41.21
N GLU A 281 6.66 -0.80 40.95
CA GLU A 281 6.38 -1.95 41.82
C GLU A 281 7.54 -2.95 41.82
N VAL A 282 8.13 -3.19 40.65
CA VAL A 282 9.30 -4.05 40.47
C VAL A 282 10.50 -3.48 41.24
N THR A 283 10.72 -2.15 41.15
CA THR A 283 11.78 -1.49 41.93
C THR A 283 11.52 -1.55 43.43
N LYS A 284 10.28 -1.33 43.88
CA LYS A 284 9.88 -1.44 45.30
C LYS A 284 10.10 -2.86 45.84
N ALA A 285 9.78 -3.90 45.07
CA ALA A 285 9.97 -5.30 45.45
C ALA A 285 11.46 -5.64 45.66
N LEU A 286 12.33 -5.24 44.73
CA LEU A 286 13.78 -5.46 44.83
C LEU A 286 14.42 -4.64 45.96
N ALA A 287 14.05 -3.36 46.10
CA ALA A 287 14.61 -2.47 47.12
C ALA A 287 14.32 -2.97 48.54
N ARG A 288 13.14 -3.54 48.81
CA ARG A 288 12.80 -4.19 50.10
C ARG A 288 13.76 -5.33 50.47
N LYS A 289 14.41 -5.96 49.49
CA LYS A 289 15.39 -7.03 49.67
C LYS A 289 16.85 -6.56 49.59
N LYS A 290 17.07 -5.24 49.59
CA LYS A 290 18.38 -4.56 49.40
C LYS A 290 19.04 -4.90 48.06
N LEU A 291 18.23 -5.24 47.04
CA LEU A 291 18.68 -5.37 45.66
C LEU A 291 18.39 -4.05 44.94
N TYR A 292 19.45 -3.33 44.56
CA TYR A 292 19.34 -2.03 43.91
C TYR A 292 19.56 -2.16 42.41
N VAL A 293 18.68 -1.52 41.64
CA VAL A 293 18.69 -1.59 40.18
C VAL A 293 19.70 -0.57 39.63
N THR A 294 20.73 -1.06 38.93
CA THR A 294 21.77 -0.23 38.30
C THR A 294 21.26 0.46 37.03
N GLU A 295 20.39 -0.22 36.28
CA GLU A 295 19.79 0.26 35.04
C GLU A 295 18.37 -0.31 34.91
N MET A 296 17.39 0.50 34.52
CA MET A 296 16.03 0.05 34.24
C MET A 296 15.55 0.63 32.91
N SER A 297 15.07 -0.23 32.02
CA SER A 297 14.49 0.15 30.74
C SER A 297 13.15 -0.56 30.52
N THR A 298 12.17 0.19 30.00
CA THR A 298 10.86 -0.34 29.64
C THR A 298 10.90 -0.85 28.20
N ARG A 299 10.86 -2.17 28.01
CA ARG A 299 10.61 -2.78 26.70
C ARG A 299 9.12 -2.92 26.50
N ARG A 300 8.62 -2.48 25.35
CA ARG A 300 7.29 -2.85 24.89
C ARG A 300 7.35 -4.27 24.34
N GLU A 301 6.25 -5.03 24.44
CA GLU A 301 6.15 -6.32 23.76
C GLU A 301 6.47 -6.13 22.27
N SER A 302 7.27 -7.03 21.69
CA SER A 302 7.56 -7.02 20.25
C SER A 302 6.57 -7.94 19.55
N LEU A 303 6.35 -7.71 18.25
CA LEU A 303 5.51 -8.61 17.45
C LEU A 303 6.05 -10.05 17.43
N GLU A 304 7.36 -10.24 17.49
CA GLU A 304 7.98 -11.57 17.59
C GLU A 304 7.66 -12.25 18.93
N SER A 305 7.68 -11.51 20.04
CA SER A 305 7.27 -12.02 21.36
C SER A 305 5.79 -12.38 21.38
N LEU A 306 4.92 -11.54 20.81
CA LEU A 306 3.49 -11.81 20.66
C LEU A 306 3.26 -13.07 19.82
N VAL A 307 3.92 -13.19 18.67
CA VAL A 307 3.82 -14.38 17.81
C VAL A 307 4.31 -15.63 18.54
N ARG A 308 5.41 -15.56 19.32
CA ARG A 308 5.88 -16.70 20.13
C ARG A 308 4.92 -17.05 21.28
N ARG A 309 4.18 -16.07 21.82
CA ARG A 309 3.18 -16.27 22.88
C ARG A 309 1.89 -16.91 22.34
N LEU A 310 1.51 -16.59 21.11
CA LEU A 310 0.28 -17.06 20.47
C LEU A 310 0.47 -18.34 19.65
N ALA A 311 1.63 -18.51 19.00
CA ALA A 311 1.95 -19.75 18.31
C ALA A 311 2.08 -20.89 19.33
N PRO A 312 1.48 -22.07 19.08
CA PRO A 312 1.78 -23.25 19.87
C PRO A 312 3.28 -23.58 19.76
N GLU A 313 3.84 -24.14 20.84
CA GLU A 313 5.20 -24.71 20.85
C GLU A 313 5.41 -25.53 19.57
N PRO A 314 6.47 -25.26 18.79
CA PRO A 314 6.66 -25.98 17.54
C PRO A 314 6.90 -27.45 17.86
N GLU A 315 6.05 -28.33 17.33
CA GLU A 315 6.44 -29.73 17.14
C GLU A 315 7.83 -29.73 16.47
N PRO A 316 8.80 -30.50 16.99
CA PRO A 316 10.19 -30.37 16.60
C PRO A 316 10.30 -30.57 15.09
N GLN A 317 10.53 -29.45 14.38
CA GLN A 317 10.58 -29.44 12.93
C GLN A 317 11.72 -30.35 12.51
N ILE A 318 11.37 -31.53 11.98
CA ILE A 318 12.32 -32.47 11.39
C ILE A 318 13.13 -31.67 10.38
N ALA A 319 14.40 -31.45 10.71
CA ALA A 319 15.24 -30.50 10.00
C ALA A 319 15.21 -30.82 8.51
N GLN A 320 14.73 -29.89 7.69
CA GLN A 320 14.71 -30.12 6.25
C GLN A 320 16.14 -30.39 5.79
N PRO A 321 16.38 -31.50 5.07
CA PRO A 321 17.74 -31.90 4.71
C PRO A 321 18.41 -30.75 3.97
N SER A 322 19.63 -30.44 4.38
CA SER A 322 20.44 -29.36 3.86
C SER A 322 20.60 -29.46 2.34
N ARG A 323 20.97 -28.35 1.67
CA ARG A 323 21.28 -28.37 0.23
C ARG A 323 22.39 -29.37 -0.14
N ALA A 324 23.23 -29.79 0.81
CA ALA A 324 24.20 -30.86 0.62
C ALA A 324 23.54 -32.24 0.61
N GLU A 325 22.66 -32.52 1.57
CA GLU A 325 21.92 -33.79 1.67
C GLU A 325 20.91 -33.96 0.52
N GLN A 326 20.21 -32.90 0.10
CA GLN A 326 19.35 -32.93 -1.09
C GLN A 326 20.15 -33.21 -2.38
N ARG A 327 21.38 -32.68 -2.48
CA ARG A 327 22.31 -33.00 -3.59
C ARG A 327 22.83 -34.43 -3.52
N ALA A 328 23.07 -34.96 -2.32
CA ALA A 328 23.47 -36.35 -2.12
C ALA A 328 22.35 -37.32 -2.51
N ALA A 329 21.14 -37.10 -2.00
CA ALA A 329 19.94 -37.89 -2.33
C ALA A 329 19.63 -37.87 -3.84
N ARG A 330 19.76 -36.71 -4.50
CA ARG A 330 19.61 -36.60 -5.96
C ARG A 330 20.67 -37.41 -6.71
N LYS A 331 21.95 -37.32 -6.33
CA LYS A 331 23.03 -38.12 -6.94
C LYS A 331 22.83 -39.62 -6.71
N GLU A 332 22.27 -40.01 -5.56
CA GLU A 332 21.97 -41.41 -5.28
C GLU A 332 20.78 -41.93 -6.12
N ALA A 333 19.74 -41.11 -6.30
CA ALA A 333 18.63 -41.41 -7.18
C ALA A 333 19.07 -41.53 -8.66
N GLU A 334 19.93 -40.62 -9.13
CA GLU A 334 20.54 -40.69 -10.47
C GLU A 334 21.39 -41.97 -10.64
N ARG A 335 22.18 -42.36 -9.62
CA ARG A 335 22.93 -43.65 -9.63
C ARG A 335 22.01 -44.88 -9.62
N LYS A 336 20.93 -44.87 -8.85
CA LYS A 336 19.92 -45.94 -8.83
C LYS A 336 19.19 -46.06 -10.18
N ALA A 337 18.90 -44.94 -10.83
CA ALA A 337 18.31 -44.90 -12.16
C ALA A 337 19.29 -45.44 -13.24
N ALA A 338 20.57 -45.08 -13.17
CA ALA A 338 21.61 -45.61 -14.07
C ALA A 338 21.75 -47.13 -13.96
N ARG A 339 21.91 -47.67 -12.74
CA ARG A 339 21.97 -49.12 -12.49
C ARG A 339 20.72 -49.86 -12.99
N LYS A 340 19.54 -49.23 -12.88
CA LYS A 340 18.29 -49.81 -13.39
C LYS A 340 18.24 -49.83 -14.92
N LYS A 341 18.85 -48.87 -15.61
CA LYS A 341 19.01 -48.89 -17.08
C LYS A 341 19.98 -49.97 -17.52
N GLU A 342 21.17 -50.03 -16.90
CA GLU A 342 22.19 -51.06 -17.18
C GLU A 342 21.63 -52.48 -17.02
N ALA A 343 20.85 -52.73 -15.96
CA ALA A 343 20.19 -54.03 -15.74
C ALA A 343 19.09 -54.36 -16.77
N VAL A 344 18.46 -53.36 -17.39
CA VAL A 344 17.49 -53.57 -18.48
C VAL A 344 18.21 -53.84 -19.79
N GLU A 345 19.32 -53.14 -20.06
CA GLU A 345 20.16 -53.38 -21.24
C GLU A 345 20.85 -54.75 -21.20
N GLN A 346 21.34 -55.20 -20.03
CA GLN A 346 21.88 -56.54 -19.86
C GLN A 346 20.83 -57.63 -20.13
N LYS A 347 19.61 -57.50 -19.57
CA LYS A 347 18.52 -58.44 -19.86
C LYS A 347 18.09 -58.44 -21.33
N ARG A 348 18.18 -57.29 -22.00
CA ARG A 348 17.92 -57.18 -23.44
C ARG A 348 19.02 -57.87 -24.25
N ALA A 349 20.29 -57.68 -23.89
CA ALA A 349 21.43 -58.34 -24.53
C ALA A 349 21.41 -59.87 -24.33
N GLU A 350 21.05 -60.36 -23.14
CA GLU A 350 20.82 -61.80 -22.90
C GLU A 350 19.70 -62.34 -23.80
N LYS A 351 18.58 -61.62 -23.90
CA LYS A 351 17.46 -62.02 -24.77
C LYS A 351 17.85 -62.06 -26.25
N GLU A 352 18.54 -61.03 -26.73
CA GLU A 352 19.05 -60.97 -28.11
C GLU A 352 20.11 -62.05 -28.37
N ALA A 353 20.91 -62.45 -27.37
CA ALA A 353 21.85 -63.58 -27.48
C ALA A 353 21.14 -64.94 -27.55
N VAL A 354 20.03 -65.14 -26.83
CA VAL A 354 19.20 -66.34 -26.91
C VAL A 354 18.47 -66.42 -28.26
N GLU A 355 17.94 -65.30 -28.76
CA GLU A 355 17.31 -65.22 -30.09
C GLU A 355 18.33 -65.48 -31.22
N ARG A 356 19.57 -64.99 -31.12
CA ARG A 356 20.65 -65.32 -32.07
C ARG A 356 21.07 -66.79 -32.06
N LYS A 357 21.03 -67.47 -30.90
CA LYS A 357 21.29 -68.93 -30.85
C LYS A 357 20.19 -69.72 -31.57
N ARG A 358 18.92 -69.39 -31.33
CA ARG A 358 17.79 -70.01 -32.05
C ARG A 358 17.84 -69.80 -33.57
N ALA A 359 18.17 -68.59 -34.01
CA ALA A 359 18.36 -68.30 -35.44
C ALA A 359 19.57 -69.03 -36.06
N GLY A 360 20.60 -69.35 -35.26
CA GLY A 360 21.72 -70.18 -35.68
C GLY A 360 21.35 -71.66 -35.85
N GLU A 361 20.44 -72.17 -35.00
CA GLU A 361 19.93 -73.54 -35.10
C GLU A 361 18.98 -73.69 -36.31
N GLU A 362 18.07 -72.73 -36.56
CA GLU A 362 17.20 -72.72 -37.75
C GLU A 362 17.97 -72.57 -39.09
N THR A 363 19.18 -72.01 -39.07
CA THR A 363 20.03 -71.91 -40.27
C THR A 363 20.96 -73.12 -40.45
N ALA A 364 21.22 -73.90 -39.41
CA ALA A 364 21.90 -75.18 -39.51
C ALA A 364 20.99 -76.27 -40.10
N GLU A 365 19.72 -76.33 -39.70
CA GLU A 365 18.78 -77.32 -40.23
C GLU A 365 18.39 -77.09 -41.71
N ARG A 366 18.43 -75.85 -42.20
CA ARG A 366 18.12 -75.54 -43.61
C ARG A 366 19.25 -75.84 -44.61
N ASN A 367 20.49 -75.97 -44.15
CA ASN A 367 21.65 -76.28 -45.01
C ASN A 367 22.03 -77.77 -45.03
N ALA A 368 21.33 -78.62 -44.27
CA ALA A 368 21.55 -80.08 -44.23
C ALA A 368 20.70 -80.87 -45.24
N ALA A 369 19.81 -80.22 -45.99
CA ALA A 369 18.90 -80.85 -46.96
C ALA A 369 19.20 -80.35 -48.39
N GLY A 370 20.36 -80.74 -48.95
CA GLY A 370 20.80 -80.18 -50.24
C GLY A 370 22.01 -80.85 -50.90
N LYS A 371 21.80 -82.05 -51.44
CA LYS A 371 22.63 -82.80 -52.41
C LYS A 371 23.91 -83.50 -51.94
N ASP A 372 23.83 -84.82 -52.01
CA ASP A 372 24.92 -85.72 -52.35
C ASP A 372 25.59 -85.35 -53.69
N ALA A 373 26.93 -85.53 -53.78
CA ALA A 373 27.59 -86.33 -54.81
C ALA A 373 29.13 -86.24 -54.73
N ALA A 374 29.80 -87.38 -55.02
CA ALA A 374 31.18 -87.51 -55.49
C ALA A 374 32.37 -87.23 -54.53
N GLU A 375 32.92 -88.34 -54.03
CA GLU A 375 34.37 -88.63 -53.91
C GLU A 375 35.14 -88.46 -55.25
N PRO A 376 36.50 -88.57 -55.33
CA PRO A 376 37.53 -88.58 -54.27
C PRO A 376 38.82 -87.76 -54.62
N MET A 377 39.91 -87.99 -53.86
CA MET A 377 41.35 -87.93 -54.23
C MET A 377 42.23 -86.70 -53.88
N ARG A 378 43.23 -87.03 -53.02
CA ARG A 378 44.69 -86.74 -53.12
C ARG A 378 45.28 -85.37 -52.77
N THR A 379 46.28 -85.46 -51.87
CA THR A 379 47.52 -84.64 -51.71
C THR A 379 47.36 -83.15 -51.39
N GLY A 380 48.09 -82.53 -50.45
CA GLY A 380 49.17 -83.00 -49.57
C GLY A 380 50.12 -81.83 -49.24
N LYS A 381 50.87 -81.89 -48.11
CA LYS A 381 51.85 -80.86 -47.64
C LYS A 381 51.21 -79.49 -47.29
N ASP A 382 51.82 -78.53 -46.60
CA ASP A 382 52.93 -78.38 -45.61
C ASP A 382 52.63 -77.02 -44.89
N THR A 383 52.96 -76.68 -43.64
CA THR A 383 53.79 -77.28 -42.56
C THR A 383 53.39 -76.68 -41.18
N ALA A 384 54.03 -77.13 -40.09
CA ALA A 384 54.55 -76.40 -38.90
C ALA A 384 54.00 -75.00 -38.46
N GLU A 385 53.94 -74.63 -37.16
CA GLU A 385 54.22 -75.33 -35.89
C GLU A 385 53.63 -74.55 -34.67
N ARG A 386 53.19 -75.29 -33.64
CA ARG A 386 53.55 -75.22 -32.19
C ARG A 386 53.80 -73.85 -31.49
N LYS A 387 53.57 -73.69 -30.16
CA LYS A 387 53.36 -74.67 -29.06
C LYS A 387 52.67 -74.01 -27.84
N GLN A 388 51.75 -74.73 -27.19
CA GLN A 388 51.40 -74.55 -25.77
C GLN A 388 51.46 -75.93 -25.08
N VAL A 389 52.26 -76.08 -24.03
CA VAL A 389 52.18 -77.07 -22.91
C VAL A 389 53.11 -76.52 -21.80
N GLY A 390 52.86 -76.55 -20.50
CA GLY A 390 51.70 -76.99 -19.72
C GLY A 390 52.02 -77.08 -18.20
N LYS A 391 51.13 -77.74 -17.45
CA LYS A 391 51.21 -78.30 -16.06
C LYS A 391 52.64 -78.53 -15.49
N GLY A 392 52.95 -78.46 -14.19
CA GLY A 392 52.17 -78.27 -12.95
C GLY A 392 52.86 -78.98 -11.73
N ALA A 393 52.25 -78.90 -10.53
CA ALA A 393 52.46 -79.71 -9.30
C ALA A 393 53.62 -79.44 -8.28
N ALA A 394 53.27 -79.64 -6.98
CA ALA A 394 54.06 -80.14 -5.83
C ALA A 394 55.29 -79.34 -5.27
N GLU A 395 55.79 -79.52 -4.03
CA GLU A 395 55.21 -79.74 -2.68
C GLU A 395 56.32 -79.55 -1.59
N ARG A 396 55.98 -79.11 -0.36
CA ARG A 396 56.65 -79.38 0.96
C ARG A 396 58.08 -78.86 1.38
N LYS A 397 58.10 -78.31 2.63
CA LYS A 397 59.04 -78.50 3.80
C LYS A 397 60.20 -77.51 4.15
N ARG A 398 60.09 -76.93 5.37
CA ARG A 398 61.10 -76.75 6.48
C ARG A 398 62.31 -75.78 6.25
N ALA A 399 62.93 -75.11 7.25
CA ALA A 399 62.68 -74.85 8.69
C ALA A 399 63.61 -73.71 9.26
N GLY A 400 63.32 -73.16 10.46
CA GLY A 400 64.23 -72.33 11.30
C GLY A 400 64.43 -70.85 10.88
N THR A 401 64.78 -69.88 11.73
CA THR A 401 65.11 -69.83 13.19
C THR A 401 64.69 -68.48 13.83
N ASP A 402 64.81 -68.37 15.16
CA ASP A 402 64.35 -67.26 16.02
C ASP A 402 64.95 -65.87 15.75
N THR A 403 64.16 -64.80 15.99
CA THR A 403 64.59 -63.46 16.47
C THR A 403 63.36 -62.55 16.75
N THR A 404 62.58 -62.82 17.81
CA THR A 404 61.30 -62.11 18.03
C THR A 404 61.05 -61.59 19.46
N THR A 405 62.09 -61.53 20.30
CA THR A 405 61.95 -61.12 21.72
C THR A 405 62.57 -59.76 22.05
N GLU A 406 63.61 -59.32 21.35
CA GLU A 406 64.31 -58.06 21.68
C GLU A 406 63.75 -56.81 20.96
N ARG A 407 63.03 -56.97 19.85
CA ARG A 407 62.42 -55.84 19.12
C ARG A 407 61.12 -55.31 19.74
N LYS A 408 60.45 -56.06 20.61
CA LYS A 408 59.22 -55.59 21.29
C LYS A 408 59.51 -54.63 22.45
N ALA A 409 60.48 -54.95 23.30
CA ALA A 409 60.83 -54.12 24.46
C ALA A 409 61.36 -52.71 24.09
N ALA A 410 62.05 -52.59 22.96
CA ALA A 410 62.53 -51.30 22.45
C ALA A 410 61.42 -50.45 21.78
N GLN A 411 60.30 -51.06 21.37
CA GLN A 411 59.21 -50.36 20.68
C GLN A 411 58.15 -49.83 21.66
N GLU A 412 57.94 -50.51 22.78
CA GLU A 412 56.99 -50.09 23.83
C GLU A 412 57.50 -48.89 24.66
N SER A 413 58.81 -48.79 24.89
CA SER A 413 59.42 -47.64 25.60
C SER A 413 59.46 -46.35 24.77
N ALA A 414 59.51 -46.45 23.43
CA ALA A 414 59.40 -45.29 22.54
C ALA A 414 57.96 -44.74 22.46
N GLN A 415 56.95 -45.62 22.48
CA GLN A 415 55.53 -45.22 22.38
C GLN A 415 54.99 -44.52 23.64
N ALA A 416 55.63 -44.71 24.80
CA ALA A 416 55.22 -44.06 26.06
C ALA A 416 55.50 -42.54 26.12
N SER A 417 56.45 -42.01 25.32
CA SER A 417 56.82 -40.58 25.36
C SER A 417 56.07 -39.70 24.34
N GLU A 418 55.52 -40.26 23.25
CA GLU A 418 54.70 -39.51 22.29
C GLU A 418 53.24 -39.32 22.74
N ALA A 419 52.73 -40.18 23.64
CA ALA A 419 51.34 -40.14 24.10
C ALA A 419 50.98 -38.88 24.90
N GLY A 420 51.95 -38.25 25.56
CA GLY A 420 51.72 -37.11 26.47
C GLY A 420 51.31 -35.79 25.81
N ASN A 421 51.39 -35.66 24.48
CA ASN A 421 51.16 -34.39 23.78
C ASN A 421 50.27 -34.49 22.51
N ALA A 422 49.61 -35.63 22.32
CA ALA A 422 48.67 -35.86 21.22
C ALA A 422 47.43 -34.93 21.23
N PRO A 423 46.72 -34.70 22.35
CA PRO A 423 45.50 -33.88 22.32
C PRO A 423 45.78 -32.40 22.02
N GLU A 424 46.90 -31.85 22.51
CA GLU A 424 47.25 -30.45 22.27
C GLU A 424 47.64 -30.20 20.80
N ARG A 425 48.32 -31.17 20.16
CA ARG A 425 48.64 -31.12 18.72
C ARG A 425 47.40 -31.27 17.84
N ALA A 426 46.41 -32.08 18.26
CA ALA A 426 45.12 -32.18 17.58
C ALA A 426 44.33 -30.87 17.65
N ALA A 427 44.12 -30.32 18.85
CA ALA A 427 43.40 -29.06 19.05
C ALA A 427 44.01 -27.89 18.25
N ARG A 428 45.35 -27.74 18.26
CA ARG A 428 46.04 -26.71 17.45
C ARG A 428 45.93 -26.94 15.93
N LYS A 429 45.67 -28.16 15.47
CA LYS A 429 45.47 -28.51 14.05
C LYS A 429 44.03 -28.21 13.63
N ASP A 430 43.06 -28.51 14.47
CA ASP A 430 41.64 -28.22 14.23
C ASP A 430 41.35 -26.72 14.29
N GLU A 431 41.96 -25.98 15.22
CA GLU A 431 41.87 -24.52 15.27
C GLU A 431 42.46 -23.87 14.00
N ARG A 432 43.59 -24.40 13.49
CA ARG A 432 44.17 -23.96 12.20
C ARG A 432 43.28 -24.33 11.01
N ALA A 433 42.54 -25.42 11.06
CA ALA A 433 41.55 -25.80 10.05
C ALA A 433 40.33 -24.85 10.08
N ALA A 434 39.78 -24.56 11.25
CA ALA A 434 38.69 -23.61 11.45
C ALA A 434 39.06 -22.20 10.96
N ARG A 435 40.22 -21.67 11.39
CA ARG A 435 40.74 -20.36 10.93
C ARG A 435 40.99 -20.32 9.40
N ARG A 436 41.28 -21.46 8.75
CA ARG A 436 41.38 -21.55 7.28
C ARG A 436 40.01 -21.56 6.60
N GLN A 437 39.03 -22.31 7.14
CA GLN A 437 37.66 -22.32 6.63
C GLN A 437 37.00 -20.94 6.77
N GLU A 438 37.18 -20.26 7.89
CA GLU A 438 36.66 -18.91 8.11
C GLU A 438 37.28 -17.89 7.14
N ARG A 439 38.60 -17.95 6.91
CA ARG A 439 39.27 -17.10 5.90
C ARG A 439 38.80 -17.41 4.47
N ALA A 440 38.45 -18.66 4.17
CA ALA A 440 37.87 -19.03 2.88
C ALA A 440 36.43 -18.49 2.74
N ALA A 441 35.60 -18.62 3.77
CA ALA A 441 34.23 -18.09 3.81
C ALA A 441 34.21 -16.56 3.65
N ARG A 442 35.03 -15.82 4.42
CA ARG A 442 35.17 -14.36 4.28
C ARG A 442 35.65 -13.94 2.89
N LYS A 443 36.55 -14.71 2.25
CA LYS A 443 36.98 -14.47 0.86
C LYS A 443 35.88 -14.74 -0.16
N GLN A 444 34.98 -15.69 0.10
CA GLN A 444 33.84 -15.96 -0.78
C GLN A 444 32.78 -14.86 -0.63
N GLN A 445 32.41 -14.50 0.61
CA GLN A 445 31.48 -13.39 0.86
C GLN A 445 31.95 -12.09 0.20
N ALA A 446 33.24 -11.73 0.33
CA ALA A 446 33.80 -10.55 -0.31
C ALA A 446 33.91 -10.64 -1.86
N ARG A 447 33.72 -11.82 -2.46
CA ARG A 447 33.55 -11.99 -3.91
C ARG A 447 32.09 -11.84 -4.30
N ASP A 448 31.19 -12.52 -3.59
CA ASP A 448 29.75 -12.49 -3.81
C ASP A 448 29.20 -11.04 -3.66
N GLU A 449 29.69 -10.28 -2.68
CA GLU A 449 29.38 -8.85 -2.49
C GLU A 449 29.87 -7.97 -3.65
N ARG A 450 31.04 -8.28 -4.23
CA ARG A 450 31.59 -7.54 -5.38
C ARG A 450 30.86 -7.88 -6.68
N GLU A 451 30.38 -9.10 -6.84
CA GLU A 451 29.52 -9.47 -7.97
C GLU A 451 28.12 -8.83 -7.83
N LEU A 452 27.55 -8.82 -6.62
CA LEU A 452 26.29 -8.13 -6.34
C LEU A 452 26.39 -6.62 -6.62
N ALA A 453 27.47 -5.97 -6.19
CA ALA A 453 27.69 -4.54 -6.45
C ALA A 453 27.80 -4.23 -7.95
N LYS A 454 28.46 -5.09 -8.73
CA LYS A 454 28.53 -4.93 -10.20
C LYS A 454 27.17 -5.08 -10.88
N LEU A 455 26.38 -6.08 -10.46
CA LEU A 455 25.03 -6.28 -11.01
C LEU A 455 24.11 -5.11 -10.69
N LEU A 456 24.23 -4.52 -9.49
CA LEU A 456 23.49 -3.30 -9.14
C LEU A 456 23.93 -2.09 -9.97
N GLU A 457 25.24 -1.89 -10.19
CA GLU A 457 25.72 -0.84 -11.10
C GLU A 457 25.25 -1.04 -12.56
N GLU A 458 25.10 -2.28 -13.02
CA GLU A 458 24.56 -2.59 -14.35
C GLU A 458 23.05 -2.34 -14.42
N GLU A 459 22.26 -2.79 -13.44
CA GLU A 459 20.82 -2.48 -13.34
C GLU A 459 20.54 -0.97 -13.26
N GLU A 460 21.34 -0.20 -12.50
CA GLU A 460 21.20 1.26 -12.43
C GLU A 460 21.52 1.94 -13.77
N ARG A 461 22.51 1.44 -14.53
CA ARG A 461 22.83 1.95 -15.86
C ARG A 461 21.73 1.64 -16.87
N GLU A 462 21.18 0.43 -16.86
CA GLU A 462 20.05 0.07 -17.73
C GLU A 462 18.81 0.90 -17.40
N ALA A 463 18.47 1.07 -16.12
CA ALA A 463 17.36 1.90 -15.69
C ALA A 463 17.54 3.38 -16.11
N ALA A 464 18.75 3.92 -15.97
CA ALA A 464 19.08 5.27 -16.43
C ALA A 464 18.97 5.42 -17.95
N GLU A 465 19.34 4.40 -18.73
CA GLU A 465 19.19 4.42 -20.19
C GLU A 465 17.72 4.30 -20.63
N GLN A 466 16.95 3.42 -20.00
CA GLN A 466 15.51 3.30 -20.23
C GLN A 466 14.78 4.62 -19.92
N ALA A 467 15.11 5.27 -18.81
CA ALA A 467 14.57 6.59 -18.46
C ALA A 467 14.91 7.66 -19.52
N ARG A 468 16.15 7.67 -20.05
CA ARG A 468 16.56 8.56 -21.15
C ARG A 468 15.79 8.28 -22.45
N ARG A 469 15.57 7.01 -22.79
CA ARG A 469 14.78 6.59 -23.97
C ARG A 469 13.32 7.03 -23.84
N ALA A 470 12.69 6.78 -22.69
CA ALA A 470 11.31 7.22 -22.39
C ALA A 470 11.16 8.76 -22.44
N ALA A 471 12.09 9.50 -21.85
CA ALA A 471 12.09 10.97 -21.90
C ALA A 471 12.24 11.52 -23.34
N LYS A 472 13.03 10.85 -24.20
CA LYS A 472 13.18 11.20 -25.61
C LYS A 472 11.91 10.91 -26.42
N GLN A 473 11.20 9.82 -26.10
CA GLN A 473 9.92 9.48 -26.71
C GLN A 473 8.82 10.47 -26.31
N ALA A 474 8.66 10.77 -25.01
CA ALA A 474 7.67 11.74 -24.52
C ALA A 474 7.85 13.13 -25.18
N ARG A 475 9.11 13.60 -25.35
CA ARG A 475 9.40 14.85 -26.07
C ARG A 475 9.05 14.81 -27.57
N ARG A 476 9.00 13.63 -28.19
CA ARG A 476 8.57 13.45 -29.58
C ARG A 476 7.04 13.50 -29.67
N GLU A 477 6.35 12.83 -28.74
CA GLU A 477 4.89 12.83 -28.63
C GLU A 477 4.33 14.23 -28.29
N GLU A 478 4.94 14.96 -27.34
CA GLU A 478 4.61 16.36 -27.04
C GLU A 478 4.77 17.27 -28.28
N ARG A 479 5.76 17.01 -29.15
CA ARG A 479 5.95 17.75 -30.41
C ARG A 479 4.91 17.43 -31.48
N GLU A 480 4.50 16.18 -31.62
CA GLU A 480 3.42 15.82 -32.56
C GLU A 480 2.06 16.35 -32.10
N LEU A 481 1.74 16.27 -30.80
CA LEU A 481 0.54 16.90 -30.23
C LEU A 481 0.53 18.42 -30.45
N ALA A 482 1.67 19.10 -30.27
CA ALA A 482 1.78 20.53 -30.54
C ALA A 482 1.52 20.88 -32.02
N LYS A 483 1.95 20.04 -32.97
CA LYS A 483 1.64 20.23 -34.40
C LYS A 483 0.14 20.06 -34.69
N LEU A 484 -0.50 19.04 -34.09
CA LEU A 484 -1.94 18.79 -34.27
C LEU A 484 -2.77 19.97 -33.76
N ILE A 485 -2.48 20.47 -32.56
CA ILE A 485 -3.14 21.65 -31.98
C ILE A 485 -2.90 22.91 -32.83
N ALA A 486 -1.71 23.05 -33.43
CA ALA A 486 -1.41 24.16 -34.34
C ALA A 486 -2.18 24.06 -35.68
N ALA A 487 -2.40 22.85 -36.19
CA ALA A 487 -3.20 22.59 -37.39
C ALA A 487 -4.69 22.88 -37.13
N GLU A 488 -5.23 22.42 -36.01
CA GLU A 488 -6.62 22.66 -35.59
C GLU A 488 -6.92 24.17 -35.45
N LYS A 489 -6.05 24.92 -34.76
CA LYS A 489 -6.15 26.39 -34.67
C LYS A 489 -6.01 27.10 -36.03
N LYS A 490 -5.36 26.48 -37.02
CA LYS A 490 -5.27 27.02 -38.39
C LYS A 490 -6.57 26.80 -39.16
N GLN A 491 -7.26 25.68 -38.94
CA GLN A 491 -8.59 25.42 -39.50
C GLN A 491 -9.66 26.34 -38.87
N GLU A 492 -9.62 26.52 -37.55
CA GLU A 492 -10.54 27.40 -36.80
C GLU A 492 -10.42 28.89 -37.21
N LYS A 493 -9.21 29.33 -37.57
CA LYS A 493 -8.98 30.66 -38.17
C LYS A 493 -9.41 30.77 -39.64
N ALA A 494 -9.49 29.65 -40.36
CA ALA A 494 -9.97 29.65 -41.74
C ALA A 494 -11.50 29.68 -41.83
N THR A 495 -12.21 29.05 -40.88
CA THR A 495 -13.68 29.09 -40.80
C THR A 495 -14.18 30.46 -40.35
N THR A 496 -13.57 31.06 -39.31
CA THR A 496 -13.96 32.39 -38.80
C THR A 496 -13.74 33.52 -39.80
N LYS A 497 -12.79 33.41 -40.73
CA LYS A 497 -12.57 34.40 -41.79
C LYS A 497 -13.56 34.30 -42.97
N LYS A 498 -14.46 33.31 -42.98
CA LYS A 498 -15.48 33.11 -44.03
C LYS A 498 -16.86 33.69 -43.66
N THR A 499 -17.05 34.13 -42.42
CA THR A 499 -18.35 34.59 -41.87
C THR A 499 -18.44 36.11 -41.66
N THR A 500 -17.43 36.89 -42.05
CA THR A 500 -17.41 38.35 -41.93
C THR A 500 -17.25 39.00 -43.31
N ASN A 501 -18.32 38.96 -44.12
CA ASN A 501 -18.40 39.68 -45.39
C ASN A 501 -19.88 39.94 -45.75
N THR A 502 -20.51 40.88 -45.04
CA THR A 502 -21.79 41.48 -45.44
C THR A 502 -21.92 42.84 -44.75
N GLU A 503 -21.86 43.93 -45.52
CA GLU A 503 -22.21 45.29 -45.09
C GLU A 503 -23.74 45.48 -45.16
N PRO A 504 -24.30 46.59 -44.62
CA PRO A 504 -24.50 47.76 -45.48
C PRO A 504 -24.26 49.15 -44.82
N GLU A 505 -24.49 50.19 -45.61
CA GLU A 505 -24.02 51.58 -45.48
C GLU A 505 -24.94 52.52 -44.64
N SER A 506 -24.41 53.66 -44.13
CA SER A 506 -24.80 55.05 -44.50
C SER A 506 -24.46 56.17 -43.45
N GLU A 507 -23.54 57.06 -43.83
CA GLU A 507 -23.46 58.56 -43.69
C GLU A 507 -23.85 59.36 -42.38
N PRO A 508 -23.58 60.70 -42.25
CA PRO A 508 -22.24 61.28 -42.02
C PRO A 508 -22.15 62.48 -41.01
N LYS A 509 -20.93 63.05 -40.83
CA LYS A 509 -20.53 64.36 -40.23
C LYS A 509 -20.55 64.53 -38.68
N ALA A 510 -19.38 64.87 -38.08
CA ALA A 510 -19.02 66.27 -37.74
C ALA A 510 -17.77 66.45 -36.81
N LYS A 511 -16.71 67.09 -37.36
CA LYS A 511 -15.88 68.19 -36.82
C LYS A 511 -14.94 68.06 -35.58
N LEU A 512 -13.80 68.76 -35.74
CA LEU A 512 -12.84 69.35 -34.77
C LEU A 512 -11.63 68.53 -34.28
N GLU A 513 -10.47 69.21 -34.37
CA GLU A 513 -9.09 68.79 -34.05
C GLU A 513 -8.73 69.02 -32.57
N PRO A 514 -7.55 68.57 -32.11
CA PRO A 514 -6.60 69.57 -31.60
C PRO A 514 -5.11 69.35 -31.94
N GLU A 515 -4.34 70.42 -31.75
CA GLU A 515 -2.89 70.61 -32.00
C GLU A 515 -1.93 69.93 -30.97
N PRO A 516 -0.58 69.96 -31.18
CA PRO A 516 0.36 68.96 -30.62
C PRO A 516 1.42 69.46 -29.59
N GLU A 517 2.29 68.51 -29.18
CA GLU A 517 3.63 68.65 -28.56
C GLU A 517 3.78 68.98 -27.05
N PRO A 518 4.97 68.79 -26.39
CA PRO A 518 6.27 68.24 -26.85
C PRO A 518 6.89 67.10 -25.99
N LYS A 519 8.14 66.70 -26.33
CA LYS A 519 9.01 65.72 -25.60
C LYS A 519 10.16 66.39 -24.83
N SER A 520 10.58 65.81 -23.70
CA SER A 520 11.94 65.86 -23.08
C SER A 520 11.93 65.11 -21.74
N GLU A 521 12.99 64.65 -21.06
CA GLU A 521 14.32 64.11 -21.42
C GLU A 521 14.80 63.19 -20.23
N PRO A 522 15.86 62.35 -20.38
CA PRO A 522 16.19 61.29 -19.40
C PRO A 522 17.35 61.60 -18.43
N LYS A 523 17.43 60.91 -17.27
CA LYS A 523 18.60 60.87 -16.34
C LYS A 523 18.75 59.49 -15.63
N PRO A 524 19.91 59.15 -15.00
CA PRO A 524 20.61 57.91 -15.35
C PRO A 524 20.84 56.88 -14.20
N LYS A 525 21.61 55.82 -14.54
CA LYS A 525 22.00 54.67 -13.71
C LYS A 525 22.95 55.03 -12.54
N SER A 526 22.94 54.19 -11.50
CA SER A 526 24.08 53.99 -10.59
C SER A 526 24.22 52.50 -10.18
N GLU A 527 25.44 52.09 -9.86
CA GLU A 527 25.88 50.70 -9.60
C GLU A 527 26.03 50.40 -8.07
N PRO A 528 26.27 49.13 -7.66
CA PRO A 528 26.01 48.69 -6.28
C PRO A 528 27.22 48.76 -5.32
N GLU A 529 26.95 49.10 -4.05
CA GLU A 529 27.95 49.06 -2.97
C GLU A 529 28.07 47.70 -2.24
N SER A 530 29.16 47.54 -1.51
CA SER A 530 29.74 46.25 -1.11
C SER A 530 29.76 45.99 0.41
N LYS A 531 29.98 44.72 0.80
CA LYS A 531 29.95 44.24 2.19
C LYS A 531 31.23 44.59 2.99
N PRO A 532 31.13 44.98 4.27
CA PRO A 532 32.29 45.10 5.16
C PRO A 532 32.69 43.77 5.83
N LYS A 533 33.99 43.63 6.16
CA LYS A 533 34.62 42.50 6.90
C LYS A 533 34.63 42.73 8.42
N PRO A 534 34.76 41.67 9.26
CA PRO A 534 34.80 41.80 10.73
C PRO A 534 36.20 42.15 11.27
N LYS A 535 36.26 42.75 12.49
CA LYS A 535 37.49 43.03 13.27
C LYS A 535 37.63 42.06 14.48
N PRO A 536 38.87 41.84 15.00
CA PRO A 536 39.17 40.78 15.97
C PRO A 536 38.97 41.18 17.45
N ARG A 537 39.03 40.17 18.34
CA ARG A 537 39.04 40.32 19.81
C ARG A 537 40.46 40.56 20.36
N PRO A 538 40.63 41.28 21.48
CA PRO A 538 41.83 41.24 22.31
C PRO A 538 41.74 40.20 23.45
N GLU A 539 42.89 39.94 24.07
CA GLU A 539 43.17 38.83 25.00
C GLU A 539 42.94 39.18 26.48
N ARG A 540 43.28 38.26 27.39
CA ARG A 540 42.96 38.31 28.83
C ARG A 540 44.14 37.74 29.64
N GLU A 541 44.69 38.52 30.56
CA GLU A 541 45.65 38.07 31.59
C GLU A 541 45.39 38.77 32.96
N PRO A 542 45.93 38.27 34.11
CA PRO A 542 45.10 38.16 35.33
C PRO A 542 45.62 38.80 36.65
N GLN A 543 44.66 39.11 37.55
CA GLN A 543 44.71 39.04 39.04
C GLN A 543 45.73 39.96 39.80
N PRO A 544 45.55 40.32 41.11
CA PRO A 544 45.12 39.49 42.25
C PRO A 544 44.07 40.13 43.20
N ALA A 545 43.99 39.69 44.47
CA ALA A 545 42.78 39.67 45.29
C ALA A 545 42.83 40.39 46.67
N ALA A 546 41.61 40.68 47.18
CA ALA A 546 41.17 40.75 48.60
C ALA A 546 41.46 42.05 49.41
N PRO A 547 40.78 42.32 50.56
CA PRO A 547 39.72 41.55 51.26
C PRO A 547 38.47 42.37 51.73
N SER A 548 37.65 41.72 52.58
CA SER A 548 36.70 42.23 53.62
C SER A 548 35.41 43.00 53.25
N ASP A 549 34.28 42.31 53.47
CA ASP A 549 33.15 42.68 54.36
C ASP A 549 32.55 44.11 54.34
N ALA A 550 31.40 44.26 53.67
CA ALA A 550 30.21 44.94 54.22
C ALA A 550 28.93 44.70 53.37
N ALA A 551 27.84 44.31 54.05
CA ALA A 551 26.43 44.50 53.70
C ALA A 551 25.99 44.62 52.22
N HIS A 552 25.36 43.58 51.68
CA HIS A 552 24.52 43.68 50.47
C HIS A 552 23.16 42.99 50.62
N GLN A 553 22.09 43.79 50.52
CA GLN A 553 20.75 43.31 50.18
C GLN A 553 20.76 42.88 48.71
N THR A 554 20.72 41.58 48.44
CA THR A 554 20.67 41.08 47.06
C THR A 554 19.23 41.05 46.53
N GLY A 555 18.87 42.11 45.80
CA GLY A 555 17.89 41.95 44.73
C GLY A 555 18.51 41.04 43.65
N GLU A 556 17.99 39.83 43.49
CA GLU A 556 18.52 38.87 42.52
C GLU A 556 18.36 39.41 41.09
N GLN A 557 19.45 39.91 40.48
CA GLN A 557 19.46 40.09 39.04
C GLN A 557 19.43 38.70 38.38
N PRO A 558 18.49 38.44 37.45
CA PRO A 558 18.35 37.13 36.83
C PRO A 558 19.66 36.78 36.12
N SER A 559 20.13 35.56 36.32
CA SER A 559 21.39 35.07 35.75
C SER A 559 21.43 35.26 34.22
N ARG A 560 22.63 35.41 33.64
CA ARG A 560 22.81 35.49 32.17
C ARG A 560 22.14 34.32 31.42
N ARG A 561 21.88 33.18 32.08
CA ARG A 561 21.14 32.05 31.51
C ARG A 561 19.62 32.29 31.51
N GLN A 562 19.05 32.83 32.59
CA GLN A 562 17.65 33.25 32.66
C GLN A 562 17.35 34.40 31.69
N GLN A 563 18.21 35.42 31.62
CA GLN A 563 18.06 36.53 30.66
C GLN A 563 18.06 36.04 29.21
N ARG A 564 18.96 35.11 28.84
CA ARG A 564 18.99 34.51 27.49
C ARG A 564 17.78 33.60 27.22
N ARG A 565 17.21 32.97 28.25
CA ARG A 565 15.98 32.17 28.13
C ARG A 565 14.77 33.08 27.89
N ALA A 566 14.57 34.10 28.71
CA ALA A 566 13.52 35.10 28.54
C ALA A 566 13.61 35.81 27.16
N ALA A 567 14.80 36.18 26.71
CA ALA A 567 15.00 36.77 25.38
C ALA A 567 14.76 35.79 24.21
N PHE A 568 14.87 34.48 24.44
CA PHE A 568 14.50 33.46 23.45
C PHE A 568 12.98 33.26 23.43
N ASP A 569 12.37 33.11 24.60
CA ASP A 569 10.92 32.89 24.74
C ASP A 569 10.13 34.11 24.23
N ALA A 570 10.62 35.35 24.44
CA ALA A 570 10.07 36.57 23.85
C ALA A 570 10.12 36.57 22.30
N LYS A 571 11.22 36.11 21.69
CA LYS A 571 11.34 35.97 20.22
C LYS A 571 10.47 34.87 19.64
N VAL A 572 10.15 33.84 20.43
CA VAL A 572 9.18 32.81 20.04
C VAL A 572 7.76 33.40 20.08
N ALA A 573 7.41 34.14 21.14
CA ALA A 573 6.12 34.83 21.24
C ALA A 573 5.90 35.87 20.11
N GLU A 574 6.92 36.67 19.80
CA GLU A 574 6.89 37.63 18.68
C GLU A 574 6.62 36.94 17.33
N LYS A 575 7.31 35.81 17.06
CA LYS A 575 7.08 35.02 15.85
C LYS A 575 5.71 34.34 15.81
N GLN A 576 5.19 33.91 16.95
CA GLN A 576 3.85 33.32 17.04
C GLN A 576 2.77 34.38 16.76
N ALA A 577 2.86 35.55 17.39
CA ALA A 577 1.94 36.66 17.13
C ALA A 577 1.97 37.10 15.64
N ALA A 578 3.16 37.14 15.03
CA ALA A 578 3.32 37.44 13.60
C ALA A 578 2.77 36.33 12.67
N TYR A 579 2.70 35.07 13.13
CA TYR A 579 2.04 33.98 12.43
C TYR A 579 0.52 34.08 12.55
N ASP A 580 0.00 34.26 13.77
CA ASP A 580 -1.43 34.34 14.06
C ASP A 580 -2.08 35.53 13.34
N ALA A 581 -1.42 36.70 13.31
CA ALA A 581 -1.85 37.86 12.54
C ALA A 581 -1.94 37.59 11.02
N ARG A 582 -1.04 36.76 10.46
CA ARG A 582 -1.10 36.34 9.05
C ARG A 582 -2.21 35.34 8.78
N VAL A 583 -2.58 34.51 9.75
CA VAL A 583 -3.74 33.60 9.64
C VAL A 583 -5.03 34.43 9.58
N VAL A 584 -5.24 35.33 10.55
CA VAL A 584 -6.44 36.19 10.62
C VAL A 584 -6.60 37.04 9.35
N ALA A 585 -5.52 37.69 8.87
CA ALA A 585 -5.57 38.47 7.64
C ALA A 585 -5.91 37.62 6.39
N ARG A 586 -5.49 36.34 6.37
CA ARG A 586 -5.79 35.42 5.27
C ARG A 586 -7.23 34.89 5.32
N GLU A 587 -7.79 34.72 6.51
CA GLU A 587 -9.20 34.38 6.73
C GLU A 587 -10.13 35.53 6.32
N GLN A 588 -9.80 36.76 6.72
CA GLN A 588 -10.53 37.96 6.30
C GLN A 588 -10.53 38.12 4.76
N ALA A 589 -9.36 38.01 4.12
CA ALA A 589 -9.25 38.05 2.66
C ALA A 589 -9.93 36.87 1.94
N ALA A 590 -10.18 35.75 2.64
CA ALA A 590 -10.96 34.63 2.10
C ALA A 590 -12.47 34.91 2.21
N ALA A 591 -12.93 35.48 3.33
CA ALA A 591 -14.32 35.89 3.54
C ALA A 591 -14.76 36.96 2.52
N GLU A 592 -13.95 37.98 2.28
CA GLU A 592 -14.21 39.00 1.24
C GLU A 592 -14.35 38.38 -0.17
N LYS A 593 -13.48 37.41 -0.51
CA LYS A 593 -13.55 36.69 -1.79
C LYS A 593 -14.78 35.77 -1.90
N GLN A 594 -15.29 35.25 -0.77
CA GLN A 594 -16.56 34.52 -0.74
C GLN A 594 -17.75 35.47 -0.94
N ALA A 595 -17.80 36.60 -0.22
CA ALA A 595 -18.84 37.62 -0.40
C ALA A 595 -18.90 38.14 -1.84
N ALA A 596 -17.74 38.46 -2.43
CA ALA A 596 -17.65 38.89 -3.83
C ALA A 596 -18.07 37.80 -4.85
N ARG A 597 -17.96 36.51 -4.49
CA ARG A 597 -18.46 35.40 -5.31
C ARG A 597 -19.98 35.24 -5.20
N LEU A 598 -20.55 35.37 -4.01
CA LEU A 598 -21.99 35.31 -3.78
C LEU A 598 -22.71 36.45 -4.52
N ALA A 599 -22.24 37.69 -4.38
CA ALA A 599 -22.79 38.84 -5.10
C ALA A 599 -22.71 38.70 -6.64
N ARG A 600 -21.68 38.01 -7.18
CA ARG A 600 -21.60 37.69 -8.61
C ARG A 600 -22.57 36.57 -9.02
N ALA A 601 -22.82 35.59 -8.16
CA ALA A 601 -23.79 34.53 -8.41
C ALA A 601 -25.23 35.07 -8.39
N GLU A 602 -25.55 35.97 -7.46
CA GLU A 602 -26.84 36.67 -7.39
C GLU A 602 -27.08 37.53 -8.62
N LYS A 603 -26.10 38.36 -9.04
CA LYS A 603 -26.19 39.11 -10.30
C LYS A 603 -26.33 38.23 -11.54
N LYS A 604 -25.81 37.00 -11.53
CA LYS A 604 -26.02 36.03 -12.63
C LYS A 604 -27.44 35.46 -12.60
N ARG A 605 -27.93 35.04 -11.43
CA ARG A 605 -29.32 34.56 -11.24
C ARG A 605 -30.34 35.62 -11.63
N ALA A 606 -30.15 36.87 -11.23
CA ALA A 606 -31.02 37.98 -11.64
C ALA A 606 -31.12 38.11 -13.16
N LYS A 607 -30.00 37.98 -13.89
CA LYS A 607 -30.00 38.00 -15.36
C LYS A 607 -30.59 36.75 -16.01
N GLU A 608 -30.47 35.59 -15.37
CA GLU A 608 -31.11 34.35 -15.85
C GLU A 608 -32.64 34.44 -15.65
N ASN A 609 -33.12 34.86 -14.49
CA ASN A 609 -34.55 35.11 -14.23
C ASN A 609 -35.13 36.19 -15.16
N GLU A 610 -34.41 37.30 -15.41
CA GLU A 610 -34.84 38.36 -16.33
C GLU A 610 -34.96 37.84 -17.78
N ARG A 611 -34.07 36.91 -18.17
CA ARG A 611 -34.11 36.26 -19.47
C ARG A 611 -35.28 35.28 -19.57
N GLU A 612 -35.51 34.46 -18.55
CA GLU A 612 -36.64 33.53 -18.48
C GLU A 612 -37.98 34.30 -18.53
N LEU A 613 -38.07 35.45 -17.85
CA LEU A 613 -39.26 36.32 -17.91
C LEU A 613 -39.49 36.87 -19.33
N ARG A 614 -38.43 37.33 -20.02
CA ARG A 614 -38.51 37.79 -21.42
C ARG A 614 -38.88 36.66 -22.40
N GLU A 615 -38.39 35.45 -22.17
CA GLU A 615 -38.74 34.27 -22.98
C GLU A 615 -40.20 33.84 -22.72
N HIS A 616 -40.71 33.96 -21.48
CA HIS A 616 -42.13 33.77 -21.15
C HIS A 616 -43.05 34.79 -21.81
N VAL A 617 -42.78 36.09 -21.67
CA VAL A 617 -43.59 37.16 -22.32
C VAL A 617 -43.64 36.97 -23.84
N ARG A 618 -42.51 36.62 -24.46
CA ARG A 618 -42.45 36.31 -25.90
C ARG A 618 -43.28 35.09 -26.28
N ALA A 619 -43.32 34.05 -25.44
CA ALA A 619 -44.16 32.88 -25.67
C ALA A 619 -45.67 33.19 -25.53
N GLU A 620 -46.05 34.09 -24.63
CA GLU A 620 -47.43 34.58 -24.48
C GLU A 620 -47.87 35.43 -25.68
N ASP A 621 -47.01 36.32 -26.18
CA ASP A 621 -47.26 37.09 -27.42
C ASP A 621 -47.42 36.17 -28.64
N GLU A 622 -46.59 35.13 -28.77
CA GLU A 622 -46.74 34.12 -29.84
C GLU A 622 -48.04 33.31 -29.73
N GLN A 623 -48.50 33.00 -28.51
CA GLN A 623 -49.81 32.37 -28.30
C GLN A 623 -50.97 33.35 -28.58
N GLY A 624 -50.84 34.62 -28.21
CA GLY A 624 -51.81 35.67 -28.52
C GLY A 624 -51.93 35.98 -30.02
N SER A 625 -50.83 35.88 -30.75
CA SER A 625 -50.79 35.99 -32.22
C SER A 625 -51.45 34.78 -32.89
N ARG A 626 -51.16 33.55 -32.43
CA ARG A 626 -51.80 32.31 -32.92
C ARG A 626 -53.29 32.21 -32.60
N LYS A 627 -53.78 32.83 -31.52
CA LYS A 627 -55.22 32.97 -31.25
C LYS A 627 -55.87 33.98 -32.22
N ARG A 628 -55.24 35.13 -32.46
CA ARG A 628 -55.75 36.16 -33.39
C ARG A 628 -55.81 35.69 -34.84
N SER A 629 -54.85 34.89 -35.32
CA SER A 629 -54.93 34.30 -36.67
C SER A 629 -56.07 33.29 -36.79
N ARG A 630 -56.29 32.44 -35.77
CA ARG A 630 -57.42 31.48 -35.74
C ARG A 630 -58.80 32.16 -35.74
N THR A 631 -58.98 33.26 -35.02
CA THR A 631 -60.23 34.03 -35.09
C THR A 631 -60.44 34.72 -36.44
N GLY A 632 -59.36 35.15 -37.11
CA GLY A 632 -59.43 35.70 -38.46
C GLY A 632 -59.88 34.66 -39.51
N THR A 633 -59.46 33.40 -39.39
CA THR A 633 -59.89 32.34 -40.32
C THR A 633 -61.34 31.91 -40.11
N VAL A 634 -61.87 31.98 -38.87
CA VAL A 634 -63.27 31.63 -38.58
C VAL A 634 -64.24 32.73 -39.05
N ALA A 635 -63.85 34.01 -38.95
CA ALA A 635 -64.65 35.12 -39.48
C ALA A 635 -64.81 35.08 -41.01
N ALA A 636 -63.82 34.55 -41.74
CA ALA A 636 -63.88 34.41 -43.19
C ALA A 636 -64.75 33.24 -43.70
N LEU A 637 -65.08 32.26 -42.84
CA LEU A 637 -65.85 31.06 -43.22
C LEU A 637 -67.34 31.11 -42.82
N LEU A 638 -67.76 32.13 -42.09
CA LEU A 638 -69.16 32.32 -41.66
C LEU A 638 -69.91 33.40 -42.47
N GLY A 639 -69.29 33.98 -43.50
CA GLY A 639 -69.87 35.06 -44.31
C GLY A 639 -70.75 34.63 -45.50
N GLU A 640 -70.78 33.34 -45.87
CA GLU A 640 -71.36 32.88 -47.15
C GLU A 640 -72.59 31.97 -47.06
N ARG A 641 -73.17 31.73 -45.87
CA ARG A 641 -74.39 30.91 -45.73
C ARG A 641 -75.37 31.43 -44.68
N ALA A 642 -76.12 32.48 -45.04
CA ALA A 642 -77.37 32.87 -44.38
C ALA A 642 -78.24 33.76 -45.31
N ALA A 643 -78.61 33.24 -46.48
CA ALA A 643 -79.71 33.77 -47.28
C ALA A 643 -80.69 32.62 -47.58
N GLU A 644 -81.98 32.96 -47.62
CA GLU A 644 -83.16 32.11 -47.87
C GLU A 644 -83.89 31.49 -46.65
N THR A 645 -85.21 31.36 -46.82
CA THR A 645 -86.25 30.78 -45.92
C THR A 645 -86.71 31.61 -44.70
N VAL A 646 -87.54 32.61 -44.99
CA VAL A 646 -88.97 32.73 -44.55
C VAL A 646 -89.45 31.65 -43.57
N GLY A 647 -90.18 31.93 -42.48
CA GLY A 647 -90.72 33.21 -41.98
C GLY A 647 -91.80 33.01 -40.89
N GLY A 648 -92.37 34.11 -40.38
CA GLY A 648 -93.41 34.15 -39.33
C GLY A 648 -92.86 33.96 -37.90
N ALA A 649 -93.34 34.58 -36.84
CA ALA A 649 -94.30 35.65 -36.61
C ALA A 649 -94.35 35.81 -35.07
N ALA A 650 -94.23 37.05 -34.58
CA ALA A 650 -94.98 37.60 -33.42
C ALA A 650 -94.75 37.00 -32.01
N VAL A 651 -94.83 37.72 -30.87
CA VAL A 651 -95.05 39.15 -30.56
C VAL A 651 -94.75 39.38 -29.06
N ASN A 652 -94.14 40.52 -28.66
CA ASN A 652 -94.14 41.17 -27.31
C ASN A 652 -93.70 40.33 -26.05
N ARG A 653 -93.23 40.89 -24.93
CA ARG A 653 -92.75 42.22 -24.47
C ARG A 653 -92.04 42.00 -23.11
N ASP A 654 -90.93 42.71 -22.86
CA ASP A 654 -90.71 43.71 -21.77
C ASP A 654 -91.20 43.45 -20.32
N PRO A 655 -90.57 44.06 -19.27
CA PRO A 655 -89.67 43.28 -18.41
C PRO A 655 -89.91 43.56 -16.89
N ASP A 656 -88.83 43.83 -16.14
CA ASP A 656 -88.72 44.41 -14.79
C ASP A 656 -88.53 43.51 -13.54
N GLU A 657 -87.61 44.04 -12.73
CA GLU A 657 -87.14 43.77 -11.36
C GLU A 657 -88.24 43.84 -10.25
N PRO A 658 -87.97 43.82 -8.91
CA PRO A 658 -86.70 43.73 -8.17
C PRO A 658 -86.60 42.74 -6.96
N ALA A 659 -85.40 42.80 -6.38
CA ALA A 659 -84.85 42.38 -5.08
C ALA A 659 -85.69 42.38 -3.77
N LEU A 660 -85.00 41.98 -2.68
CA LEU A 660 -85.27 42.14 -1.22
C LEU A 660 -86.26 41.14 -0.58
N GLU A 661 -86.17 40.72 0.69
CA GLU A 661 -85.10 40.66 1.72
C GLU A 661 -85.65 39.85 2.95
N THR A 662 -84.81 39.52 3.96
CA THR A 662 -85.17 39.09 5.34
C THR A 662 -85.73 37.65 5.56
N SER A 663 -85.63 36.98 6.73
CA SER A 663 -84.71 37.04 7.91
C SER A 663 -85.06 35.91 8.93
N ARG A 664 -84.10 35.53 9.81
CA ARG A 664 -84.25 34.74 11.09
C ARG A 664 -84.65 33.24 10.95
N ASN A 665 -84.26 32.28 11.80
CA ASN A 665 -83.47 32.15 13.05
C ASN A 665 -82.64 30.83 12.98
N GLY A 666 -81.63 30.49 13.81
CA GLY A 666 -80.93 31.19 14.89
C GLY A 666 -80.05 30.23 15.74
N THR A 667 -78.92 30.74 16.29
CA THR A 667 -78.14 30.24 17.46
C THR A 667 -77.62 28.77 17.50
N SER A 668 -76.33 28.49 17.73
CA SER A 668 -75.64 28.74 19.01
C SER A 668 -74.10 28.55 18.99
N LYS A 669 -73.35 29.54 19.52
CA LYS A 669 -72.14 29.52 20.42
C LYS A 669 -71.05 28.41 20.28
N ASN A 670 -69.74 28.66 20.49
CA ASN A 670 -68.96 29.87 20.78
C ASN A 670 -67.42 29.61 20.65
N GLY A 671 -66.65 30.63 20.24
CA GLY A 671 -65.33 31.02 20.78
C GLY A 671 -64.08 30.16 20.45
N THR A 672 -62.88 30.72 20.23
CA THR A 672 -62.41 32.12 20.33
C THR A 672 -61.08 32.34 19.55
N SER A 673 -61.00 33.46 18.80
CA SER A 673 -59.94 34.52 18.81
C SER A 673 -58.45 34.10 18.73
N LYS A 674 -57.60 34.55 17.77
CA LYS A 674 -57.11 35.92 17.37
C LYS A 674 -56.10 35.73 16.20
N ASN A 675 -55.62 36.68 15.38
CA ASN A 675 -56.01 38.03 14.90
C ASN A 675 -55.05 38.45 13.76
N HIS A 676 -55.53 39.14 12.69
CA HIS A 676 -54.85 40.08 11.73
C HIS A 676 -53.47 39.73 11.08
N ALA A 677 -53.05 40.21 9.91
CA ALA A 677 -53.49 41.19 8.88
C ALA A 677 -52.97 40.64 7.51
N SER A 678 -53.65 40.65 6.34
CA SER A 678 -54.22 41.73 5.47
C SER A 678 -53.19 42.56 4.67
N GLU A 679 -53.57 42.86 3.41
CA GLU A 679 -52.90 43.67 2.35
C GLU A 679 -51.72 42.98 1.62
N GLU A 680 -51.72 42.71 0.30
CA GLU A 680 -52.09 43.42 -0.96
C GLU A 680 -50.91 44.11 -1.69
N LYS A 681 -50.42 43.42 -2.75
CA LYS A 681 -49.93 43.95 -4.06
C LYS A 681 -48.73 44.93 -4.10
N PRO A 682 -48.12 45.15 -5.29
CA PRO A 682 -48.39 44.58 -6.62
C PRO A 682 -47.53 43.36 -7.00
#